data_AF-A0A0P7AWR8-F1
#
_entry.id   AF-A0A0P7AWR8-F1
#
_cell.length_a   1.000
_cell.length_b   1.000
_cell.length_c   1.000
_cell.angle_alpha   90.00
_cell.angle_beta   90.00
_cell.angle_gamma   90.00
#
_symmetry.space_group_name_H-M   'P 1'
#
loop_
_entity.id
_entity.type
_entity.pdbx_description
1 polymer ?
#
loop_
_entity_poly.entity_id
_entity_poly.type
_entity_poly.pdbx_seq_one_letter_code
_entity_poly.pdbx_strand_id
1 'polypeptide(L)'
;MSAGAAPTALSSSNATFRDKEKPMAVRSSNIVAARAVADAIRTSLGPRGMDKMIRSGKGETIITNDGNTMLKSMSVMHPTAKMLVNLSGAQDVEAGDGTTSVVVICGSLLGAADRLLSKGIHPSVISESFQRAAAAAVEVLHDMSQPISLTDTASLLQAANTSLSSKIVSQYSNLLGPMAVNSVTKTIDLKTAENVDLNNIRIVKRVGGTIEDSELIDGLVLTQPVLKNAGGPVRMEKAKIGLIQFQLSPPKPDMENTIQVNDYRQMDKIVKEERLYLLNMAKKIKKAKCNVLFIQKSILRDAVNDLSLHFLSKLGILTVKEIERDEVEFICKSTGCKPIADIDSFTEDKLGSADLVEEVQSSGSRMIKVTGTKSAGKTVSVVVRGANSLILEEAERSLHDALCVVRCLVKKKALIAGGGAPEIEIAAQLSKQARSLTGTEAICYKAFADAMEVIPTTLAENAGLNSIKVVTDLRHRHEMGEKNAGVSIKSGGVNTNISKENVLQPLLVSTMPTALLFASEQYFRIAQARKTVGCASNALSRFRLDRSRMSSHSPADAESVYTSANDDSDPSAIAMQIQQRILQLKRDRDERVNAVLRESGVAIDKLRSRVVAYQTEQRNKEAKSRAAHVKTMIDATERRESIEVKMADLVSKVNSSTQELEAMMMKGYLGREEEVKRAKAQKIS
;
A
#
# COMPACT_ATOMS: atom_id res chain seq x y z
N MET A 1 -65.56 -8.78 -49.27
CA MET A 1 -64.42 -8.15 -49.95
C MET A 1 -64.57 -6.65 -49.82
N SER A 2 -63.47 -5.96 -49.44
CA SER A 2 -63.18 -4.51 -49.53
C SER A 2 -64.19 -3.51 -48.92
N ALA A 3 -63.83 -2.48 -48.16
CA ALA A 3 -62.53 -1.84 -47.94
C ALA A 3 -62.55 -1.13 -46.57
N GLY A 4 -61.45 -1.25 -45.83
CA GLY A 4 -61.24 -0.50 -44.59
C GLY A 4 -60.85 0.95 -44.89
N ALA A 5 -61.54 1.88 -44.23
CA ALA A 5 -61.11 3.27 -44.14
C ALA A 5 -60.02 3.38 -43.06
N ALA A 6 -58.89 3.97 -43.43
CA ALA A 6 -57.73 4.17 -42.56
C ALA A 6 -58.03 5.18 -41.44
N PRO A 7 -57.53 4.95 -40.20
CA PRO A 7 -57.36 6.02 -39.23
C PRO A 7 -55.98 6.68 -39.39
N THR A 8 -56.03 8.00 -39.35
CA THR A 8 -54.98 9.01 -39.41
C THR A 8 -53.77 8.74 -38.52
N ALA A 9 -52.58 8.85 -39.11
CA ALA A 9 -51.29 8.83 -38.42
C ALA A 9 -51.12 10.11 -37.57
N LEU A 10 -51.15 9.94 -36.24
CA LEU A 10 -50.63 10.93 -35.29
C LEU A 10 -49.10 10.80 -35.24
N SER A 11 -48.44 11.95 -35.39
CA SER A 11 -47.00 12.14 -35.50
C SER A 11 -46.22 11.60 -34.29
N SER A 12 -45.37 10.59 -34.51
CA SER A 12 -44.26 10.24 -33.62
C SER A 12 -42.93 10.72 -34.21
N SER A 13 -42.87 11.99 -34.62
CA SER A 13 -41.61 12.66 -34.99
C SER A 13 -40.91 13.24 -33.75
N ASN A 14 -40.66 12.41 -32.74
CA ASN A 14 -39.63 12.66 -31.74
C ASN A 14 -38.52 11.62 -31.91
N ALA A 15 -37.88 11.68 -33.08
CA ALA A 15 -36.67 10.92 -33.39
C ALA A 15 -35.47 11.48 -32.61
N THR A 16 -35.48 11.36 -31.28
CA THR A 16 -34.27 11.56 -30.48
C THR A 16 -33.49 10.25 -30.38
N PHE A 17 -32.50 10.10 -31.27
CA PHE A 17 -31.29 9.26 -31.16
C PHE A 17 -31.41 7.92 -30.39
N ARG A 18 -31.51 6.81 -31.12
CA ARG A 18 -31.38 5.42 -30.62
C ARG A 18 -29.93 4.92 -30.51
N ASP A 19 -28.91 5.79 -30.42
CA ASP A 19 -27.53 5.38 -30.11
C ASP A 19 -27.19 5.34 -28.60
N LYS A 20 -28.21 5.47 -27.73
CA LYS A 20 -28.05 5.60 -26.27
C LYS A 20 -27.78 4.29 -25.51
N GLU A 21 -27.91 3.13 -26.13
CA GLU A 21 -27.77 1.84 -25.44
C GLU A 21 -26.32 1.53 -25.03
N LYS A 22 -25.34 1.86 -25.88
CA LYS A 22 -23.91 1.61 -25.62
C LYS A 22 -23.39 2.26 -24.34
N PRO A 23 -23.61 3.57 -24.05
CA PRO A 23 -23.13 4.18 -22.82
C PRO A 23 -23.89 3.70 -21.57
N MET A 24 -25.16 3.30 -21.69
CA MET A 24 -25.93 2.75 -20.56
C MET A 24 -25.43 1.35 -20.19
N ALA A 25 -25.19 0.49 -21.19
CA ALA A 25 -24.63 -0.85 -20.98
C ALA A 25 -23.23 -0.81 -20.34
N VAL A 26 -22.37 0.11 -20.75
CA VAL A 26 -21.03 0.29 -20.16
C VAL A 26 -21.13 0.68 -18.68
N ARG A 27 -22.06 1.57 -18.31
CA ARG A 27 -22.27 1.98 -16.91
C ARG A 27 -22.75 0.82 -16.05
N SER A 28 -23.76 0.09 -16.53
CA SER A 28 -24.27 -1.07 -15.81
C SER A 28 -23.19 -2.14 -15.63
N SER A 29 -22.40 -2.43 -16.69
CA SER A 29 -21.27 -3.36 -16.61
C SER A 29 -20.22 -2.93 -15.57
N ASN A 30 -19.87 -1.64 -15.54
CA ASN A 30 -18.94 -1.11 -14.54
C ASN A 30 -19.47 -1.25 -13.11
N ILE A 31 -20.75 -0.95 -12.89
CA ILE A 31 -21.41 -1.06 -11.59
C ILE A 31 -21.44 -2.52 -11.12
N VAL A 32 -21.82 -3.45 -12.00
CA VAL A 32 -21.88 -4.88 -11.67
C VAL A 32 -20.48 -5.40 -11.31
N ALA A 33 -19.44 -5.03 -12.07
CA ALA A 33 -18.08 -5.45 -11.78
C ALA A 33 -17.56 -4.91 -10.43
N ALA A 34 -17.83 -3.63 -10.13
CA ALA A 34 -17.45 -3.02 -8.86
C ALA A 34 -18.19 -3.64 -7.67
N ARG A 35 -19.51 -3.88 -7.83
CA ARG A 35 -20.34 -4.50 -6.81
C ARG A 35 -19.90 -5.93 -6.51
N ALA A 36 -19.54 -6.72 -7.52
CA ALA A 36 -19.03 -8.08 -7.32
C ALA A 36 -17.77 -8.10 -6.45
N VAL A 37 -16.89 -7.10 -6.59
CA VAL A 37 -15.69 -6.97 -5.73
C VAL A 37 -16.06 -6.54 -4.32
N ALA A 38 -17.00 -5.61 -4.16
CA ALA A 38 -17.50 -5.22 -2.84
C ALA A 38 -18.18 -6.40 -2.11
N ASP A 39 -18.96 -7.22 -2.81
CA ASP A 39 -19.62 -8.40 -2.26
C ASP A 39 -18.61 -9.48 -1.81
N ALA A 40 -17.49 -9.63 -2.51
CA ALA A 40 -16.41 -10.54 -2.08
C ALA A 40 -15.78 -10.12 -0.74
N ILE A 41 -15.62 -8.81 -0.54
CA ILE A 41 -14.98 -8.21 0.66
C ILE A 41 -15.96 -8.06 1.82
N ARG A 42 -17.26 -7.93 1.53
CA ARG A 42 -18.36 -7.81 2.51
C ARG A 42 -18.30 -8.85 3.63
N THR A 43 -17.90 -10.07 3.30
CA THR A 43 -17.81 -11.20 4.25
C THR A 43 -16.68 -11.08 5.28
N SER A 44 -15.75 -10.13 5.09
CA SER A 44 -14.65 -9.85 6.03
C SER A 44 -14.95 -8.65 6.94
N LEU A 45 -16.11 -7.99 6.78
CA LEU A 45 -16.45 -6.81 7.57
C LEU A 45 -16.91 -7.15 9.00
N GLY A 46 -16.29 -6.50 9.99
CA GLY A 46 -16.69 -6.55 11.40
C GLY A 46 -16.01 -7.65 12.22
N PRO A 47 -16.26 -7.70 13.55
CA PRO A 47 -15.60 -8.64 14.46
C PRO A 47 -15.81 -10.13 14.18
N ARG A 48 -16.88 -10.48 13.43
CA ARG A 48 -17.15 -11.86 12.97
C ARG A 48 -16.88 -12.02 11.47
N GLY A 49 -16.13 -11.09 10.87
CA GLY A 49 -15.66 -11.20 9.51
C GLY A 49 -14.72 -12.38 9.34
N MET A 50 -14.81 -13.07 8.20
CA MET A 50 -13.94 -14.20 7.88
C MET A 50 -12.67 -13.73 7.16
N ASP A 51 -11.52 -14.22 7.62
CA ASP A 51 -10.24 -14.01 6.97
C ASP A 51 -10.20 -14.69 5.60
N LYS A 52 -9.49 -14.09 4.65
CA LYS A 52 -9.29 -14.66 3.32
C LYS A 52 -7.86 -15.14 3.16
N MET A 53 -7.73 -16.38 2.70
CA MET A 53 -6.47 -16.95 2.25
C MET A 53 -6.31 -16.70 0.75
N ILE A 54 -5.31 -15.90 0.38
CA ILE A 54 -4.99 -15.56 -1.00
C ILE A 54 -3.66 -16.24 -1.35
N ARG A 55 -3.66 -17.04 -2.41
CA ARG A 55 -2.45 -17.66 -2.95
C ARG A 55 -2.03 -16.93 -4.22
N SER A 56 -0.85 -16.33 -4.19
CA SER A 56 -0.24 -15.69 -5.35
C SER A 56 0.21 -16.74 -6.38
N GLY A 57 0.35 -16.34 -7.64
CA GLY A 57 0.82 -17.23 -8.73
C GLY A 57 2.23 -17.78 -8.48
N LYS A 58 3.03 -17.13 -7.63
CA LYS A 58 4.35 -17.59 -7.19
C LYS A 58 4.29 -18.67 -6.09
N GLY A 59 3.11 -19.01 -5.60
CA GLY A 59 2.91 -19.98 -4.51
C GLY A 59 2.93 -19.38 -3.11
N GLU A 60 3.22 -18.09 -2.95
CA GLU A 60 3.14 -17.36 -1.68
C GLU A 60 1.69 -17.27 -1.21
N THR A 61 1.45 -17.60 0.05
CA THR A 61 0.13 -17.57 0.68
C THR A 61 0.07 -16.43 1.67
N ILE A 62 -0.98 -15.61 1.60
CA ILE A 62 -1.25 -14.53 2.54
C ILE A 62 -2.62 -14.78 3.16
N ILE A 63 -2.72 -14.69 4.48
CA ILE A 63 -3.99 -14.74 5.20
C ILE A 63 -4.23 -13.34 5.74
N THR A 64 -5.39 -12.75 5.43
CA THR A 64 -5.69 -11.37 5.83
C THR A 64 -7.18 -11.12 6.02
N ASN A 65 -7.50 -10.28 6.99
CA ASN A 65 -8.82 -9.65 7.15
C ASN A 65 -8.88 -8.25 6.51
N ASP A 66 -7.74 -7.57 6.39
CA ASP A 66 -7.67 -6.22 5.86
C ASP A 66 -8.04 -6.16 4.36
N GLY A 67 -9.07 -5.38 4.05
CA GLY A 67 -9.62 -5.22 2.71
C GLY A 67 -8.62 -4.61 1.71
N ASN A 68 -7.72 -3.74 2.16
CA ASN A 68 -6.71 -3.12 1.29
C ASN A 68 -5.65 -4.15 0.86
N THR A 69 -5.13 -4.93 1.80
CA THR A 69 -4.19 -6.02 1.52
C THR A 69 -4.85 -7.07 0.61
N MET A 70 -6.11 -7.45 0.88
CA MET A 70 -6.86 -8.36 0.03
C MET A 70 -6.95 -7.85 -1.42
N LEU A 71 -7.36 -6.60 -1.60
CA LEU A 71 -7.53 -5.98 -2.92
C LEU A 71 -6.22 -5.81 -3.70
N LYS A 72 -5.12 -5.52 -3.01
CA LYS A 72 -3.78 -5.42 -3.62
C LYS A 72 -3.25 -6.79 -4.07
N SER A 73 -3.52 -7.84 -3.30
CA SER A 73 -3.10 -9.20 -3.62
C SER A 73 -3.99 -9.85 -4.69
N MET A 74 -5.24 -9.41 -4.84
CA MET A 74 -6.13 -9.83 -5.92
C MET A 74 -5.72 -9.19 -7.25
N SER A 75 -5.46 -10.01 -8.27
CA SER A 75 -5.19 -9.55 -9.64
C SER A 75 -6.46 -9.09 -10.35
N VAL A 76 -6.95 -7.91 -10.01
CA VAL A 76 -8.17 -7.33 -10.58
C VAL A 76 -7.91 -6.80 -11.99
N MET A 77 -8.55 -7.41 -13.00
CA MET A 77 -8.41 -7.03 -14.41
C MET A 77 -9.30 -5.83 -14.80
N HIS A 78 -10.49 -5.71 -14.21
CA HIS A 78 -11.46 -4.68 -14.61
C HIS A 78 -11.04 -3.30 -14.11
N PRO A 79 -10.98 -2.25 -14.97
CA PRO A 79 -10.52 -0.92 -14.59
C PRO A 79 -11.30 -0.32 -13.40
N THR A 80 -12.63 -0.46 -13.39
CA THR A 80 -13.48 0.03 -12.29
C THR A 80 -13.15 -0.64 -10.96
N ALA A 81 -12.84 -1.93 -10.98
CA ALA A 81 -12.50 -2.64 -9.77
C ALA A 81 -11.08 -2.26 -9.28
N LYS A 82 -10.15 -1.93 -10.19
CA LYS A 82 -8.87 -1.31 -9.82
C LYS A 82 -9.04 0.07 -9.14
N MET A 83 -10.11 0.81 -9.47
CA MET A 83 -10.44 2.05 -8.76
C MET A 83 -10.84 1.78 -7.31
N LEU A 84 -11.51 0.67 -7.00
CA LEU A 84 -11.78 0.24 -5.62
C LEU A 84 -10.51 -0.12 -4.86
N VAL A 85 -9.53 -0.77 -5.53
CA VAL A 85 -8.21 -1.03 -4.94
C VAL A 85 -7.53 0.29 -4.54
N ASN A 86 -7.54 1.28 -5.43
CA ASN A 86 -6.94 2.59 -5.15
C ASN A 86 -7.70 3.34 -4.03
N LEU A 87 -9.03 3.21 -3.97
CA LEU A 87 -9.85 3.80 -2.91
C LEU A 87 -9.49 3.21 -1.54
N SER A 88 -9.37 1.88 -1.46
CA SER A 88 -8.94 1.20 -0.24
C SER A 88 -7.51 1.59 0.16
N GLY A 89 -6.60 1.72 -0.82
CA GLY A 89 -5.23 2.18 -0.58
C GLY A 89 -5.13 3.64 -0.10
N ALA A 90 -6.02 4.52 -0.56
CA ALA A 90 -6.07 5.90 -0.07
C ALA A 90 -6.54 5.95 1.40
N GLN A 91 -7.56 5.16 1.75
CA GLN A 91 -8.08 5.05 3.11
C GLN A 91 -7.01 4.52 4.09
N ASP A 92 -6.24 3.53 3.65
CA ASP A 92 -5.14 2.93 4.40
C ASP A 92 -4.03 3.95 4.74
N VAL A 93 -3.66 4.81 3.80
CA VAL A 93 -2.61 5.83 4.04
C VAL A 93 -3.10 6.95 4.97
N GLU A 94 -4.32 7.44 4.75
CA GLU A 94 -4.93 8.57 5.47
C GLU A 94 -5.31 8.22 6.92
N ALA A 95 -6.19 7.23 7.04
CA ALA A 95 -6.76 6.78 8.30
C ALA A 95 -6.07 5.51 8.79
N GLY A 96 -5.87 4.52 7.91
CA GLY A 96 -5.31 3.21 8.24
C GLY A 96 -6.26 2.29 9.01
N ASP A 97 -7.56 2.60 8.95
CA ASP A 97 -8.63 1.71 9.36
C ASP A 97 -9.86 1.97 8.45
N GLY A 98 -10.81 1.04 8.43
CA GLY A 98 -12.04 1.14 7.61
C GLY A 98 -11.83 0.85 6.12
N THR A 99 -10.70 0.26 5.73
CA THR A 99 -10.37 -0.11 4.34
C THR A 99 -11.45 -0.96 3.68
N THR A 100 -12.04 -1.88 4.44
CA THR A 100 -13.15 -2.76 4.05
C THR A 100 -14.48 -1.99 3.95
N SER A 101 -14.80 -1.18 4.96
CA SER A 101 -16.05 -0.42 5.04
C SER A 101 -16.23 0.52 3.86
N VAL A 102 -15.16 1.23 3.46
CA VAL A 102 -15.19 2.17 2.33
C VAL A 102 -15.56 1.48 1.01
N VAL A 103 -15.05 0.27 0.78
CA VAL A 103 -15.34 -0.50 -0.44
C VAL A 103 -16.79 -1.00 -0.46
N VAL A 104 -17.30 -1.43 0.70
CA VAL A 104 -18.69 -1.90 0.85
C VAL A 104 -19.69 -0.74 0.66
N ILE A 105 -19.42 0.43 1.25
CA ILE A 105 -20.24 1.64 1.06
C ILE A 105 -20.25 2.05 -0.42
N CYS A 106 -19.07 2.06 -1.08
CA CYS A 106 -18.98 2.36 -2.50
C CYS A 106 -19.81 1.39 -3.35
N GLY A 107 -19.74 0.09 -3.08
CA GLY A 107 -20.56 -0.93 -3.75
C GLY A 107 -22.06 -0.70 -3.56
N SER A 108 -22.50 -0.33 -2.35
CA SER A 108 -23.90 -0.02 -2.05
C SER A 108 -24.39 1.23 -2.78
N LEU A 109 -23.60 2.30 -2.79
CA LEU A 109 -23.91 3.55 -3.51
C LEU A 109 -24.01 3.33 -5.02
N LEU A 110 -23.14 2.49 -5.59
CA LEU A 110 -23.23 2.11 -7.00
C LEU A 110 -24.53 1.35 -7.30
N GLY A 111 -24.96 0.46 -6.40
CA GLY A 111 -26.26 -0.22 -6.51
C GLY A 111 -27.46 0.71 -6.32
N ALA A 112 -27.35 1.73 -5.47
CA ALA A 112 -28.36 2.79 -5.35
C ALA A 112 -28.43 3.64 -6.63
N ALA A 113 -27.28 4.00 -7.20
CA ALA A 113 -27.20 4.72 -8.46
C ALA A 113 -27.81 3.94 -9.64
N ASP A 114 -27.59 2.63 -9.72
CA ASP A 114 -28.18 1.77 -10.77
C ASP A 114 -29.72 1.78 -10.73
N ARG A 115 -30.30 1.78 -9.52
CA ARG A 115 -31.75 1.91 -9.32
C ARG A 115 -32.26 3.27 -9.78
N LEU A 116 -31.49 4.35 -9.56
CA LEU A 116 -31.85 5.71 -10.00
C LEU A 116 -31.70 5.89 -11.52
N LEU A 117 -30.67 5.29 -12.12
CA LEU A 117 -30.46 5.27 -13.57
C LEU A 117 -31.59 4.53 -14.29
N SER A 118 -32.04 3.41 -13.72
CA SER A 118 -33.18 2.64 -14.22
C SER A 118 -34.50 3.44 -14.19
N LYS A 119 -34.63 4.41 -13.29
CA LYS A 119 -35.75 5.37 -13.24
C LYS A 119 -35.62 6.53 -14.24
N GLY A 120 -34.55 6.57 -15.04
CA GLY A 120 -34.32 7.59 -16.07
C GLY A 120 -33.68 8.88 -15.56
N ILE A 121 -33.16 8.92 -14.33
CA ILE A 121 -32.49 10.11 -13.78
C ILE A 121 -31.12 10.28 -14.46
N HIS A 122 -30.79 11.51 -14.86
CA HIS A 122 -29.52 11.79 -15.52
C HIS A 122 -28.32 11.59 -14.56
N PRO A 123 -27.24 10.87 -14.94
CA PRO A 123 -26.13 10.56 -14.05
C PRO A 123 -25.44 11.77 -13.41
N SER A 124 -25.37 12.92 -14.11
CA SER A 124 -24.78 14.14 -13.54
C SER A 124 -25.57 14.65 -12.33
N VAL A 125 -26.90 14.54 -12.36
CA VAL A 125 -27.77 14.96 -11.25
C VAL A 125 -27.58 14.02 -10.06
N ILE A 126 -27.46 12.72 -10.31
CA ILE A 126 -27.16 11.72 -9.25
C ILE A 126 -25.81 12.05 -8.60
N SER A 127 -24.79 12.31 -9.42
CA SER A 127 -23.45 12.65 -8.93
C SER A 127 -23.43 13.91 -8.06
N GLU A 128 -24.06 14.99 -8.53
CA GLU A 128 -24.11 16.25 -7.78
C GLU A 128 -24.91 16.10 -6.49
N SER A 129 -26.04 15.39 -6.53
CA SER A 129 -26.85 15.11 -5.35
C SER A 129 -26.09 14.28 -4.32
N PHE A 130 -25.32 13.27 -4.75
CA PHE A 130 -24.51 12.44 -3.86
C PHE A 130 -23.34 13.22 -3.23
N GLN A 131 -22.74 14.17 -3.95
CA GLN A 131 -21.71 15.05 -3.39
C GLN A 131 -22.29 15.94 -2.28
N ARG A 132 -23.46 16.56 -2.51
CA ARG A 132 -24.12 17.37 -1.48
C ARG A 132 -24.59 16.54 -0.28
N ALA A 133 -25.14 15.34 -0.52
CA ALA A 133 -25.52 14.41 0.55
C ALA A 133 -24.30 13.94 1.38
N ALA A 134 -23.16 13.71 0.73
CA ALA A 134 -21.91 13.37 1.42
C ALA A 134 -21.40 14.51 2.31
N ALA A 135 -21.49 15.77 1.86
CA ALA A 135 -21.12 16.93 2.67
C ALA A 135 -22.02 17.04 3.92
N ALA A 136 -23.34 16.91 3.75
CA ALA A 136 -24.29 16.91 4.87
C ALA A 136 -24.04 15.74 5.85
N ALA A 137 -23.67 14.56 5.35
CA ALA A 137 -23.34 13.41 6.21
C ALA A 137 -22.10 13.67 7.09
N VAL A 138 -21.10 14.41 6.59
CA VAL A 138 -19.92 14.80 7.36
C VAL A 138 -20.29 15.75 8.51
N GLU A 139 -21.21 16.68 8.28
CA GLU A 139 -21.74 17.57 9.32
C GLU A 139 -22.43 16.78 10.44
N VAL A 140 -23.29 15.81 10.08
CA VAL A 140 -23.96 14.92 11.05
C VAL A 140 -22.95 14.14 11.91
N LEU A 141 -21.85 13.66 11.30
CA LEU A 141 -20.80 12.96 12.04
C LEU A 141 -20.06 13.86 13.01
N HIS A 142 -19.82 15.13 12.64
CA HIS A 142 -19.22 16.11 13.52
C HIS A 142 -20.12 16.39 14.73
N ASP A 143 -21.43 16.51 14.52
CA ASP A 143 -22.41 16.72 15.59
C ASP A 143 -22.57 15.52 16.53
N MET A 144 -22.28 14.31 16.05
CA MET A 144 -22.31 13.09 16.85
C MET A 144 -21.00 12.87 17.65
N SER A 145 -19.94 13.59 17.30
CA SER A 145 -18.60 13.32 17.81
C SER A 145 -18.38 13.77 19.25
N GLN A 146 -17.62 12.97 20.00
CA GLN A 146 -17.21 13.25 21.37
C GLN A 146 -15.73 13.66 21.39
N PRO A 147 -15.38 14.90 21.77
CA PRO A 147 -14.00 15.35 21.80
C PRO A 147 -13.22 14.66 22.92
N ILE A 148 -11.95 14.32 22.66
CA ILE A 148 -11.07 13.63 23.62
C ILE A 148 -9.75 14.38 23.84
N SER A 149 -9.17 14.19 25.02
CA SER A 149 -7.80 14.65 25.32
C SER A 149 -6.79 13.53 25.07
N LEU A 150 -5.62 13.85 24.50
CA LEU A 150 -4.54 12.88 24.28
C LEU A 150 -3.91 12.32 25.57
N THR A 151 -4.17 12.96 26.70
CA THR A 151 -3.76 12.48 28.04
C THR A 151 -4.61 11.31 28.53
N ASP A 152 -5.79 11.09 27.93
CA ASP A 152 -6.67 10.01 28.33
C ASP A 152 -6.27 8.70 27.63
N THR A 153 -5.38 7.96 28.30
CA THR A 153 -4.89 6.68 27.81
C THR A 153 -5.97 5.61 27.77
N ALA A 154 -7.04 5.72 28.57
CA ALA A 154 -8.12 4.73 28.59
C ALA A 154 -8.92 4.78 27.29
N SER A 155 -9.33 5.97 26.85
CA SER A 155 -10.04 6.15 25.58
C SER A 155 -9.20 5.73 24.36
N LEU A 156 -7.90 6.02 24.37
CA LEU A 156 -6.97 5.58 23.31
C LEU A 156 -6.85 4.06 23.25
N LEU A 157 -6.78 3.41 24.41
CA LEU A 157 -6.69 1.96 24.53
C LEU A 157 -7.99 1.29 24.08
N GLN A 158 -9.15 1.86 24.40
CA GLN A 158 -10.44 1.35 23.93
C GLN A 158 -10.56 1.41 22.40
N ALA A 159 -10.15 2.53 21.79
CA ALA A 159 -10.15 2.67 20.33
C ALA A 159 -9.20 1.67 19.66
N ALA A 160 -7.97 1.52 20.18
CA ALA A 160 -6.99 0.55 19.67
C ALA A 160 -7.50 -0.90 19.79
N ASN A 161 -8.08 -1.27 20.93
CA ASN A 161 -8.65 -2.59 21.16
C ASN A 161 -9.85 -2.88 20.24
N THR A 162 -10.66 -1.86 19.94
CA THR A 162 -11.79 -1.99 19.02
C THR A 162 -11.31 -2.37 17.62
N SER A 163 -10.27 -1.71 17.10
CA SER A 163 -9.70 -2.02 15.78
C SER A 163 -9.03 -3.40 15.69
N LEU A 164 -8.42 -3.86 16.80
CA LEU A 164 -7.79 -5.18 16.86
C LEU A 164 -8.82 -6.32 17.00
N SER A 165 -10.04 -6.03 17.44
CA SER A 165 -11.05 -7.05 17.79
C SER A 165 -11.52 -7.92 16.63
N SER A 166 -11.43 -7.44 15.39
CA SER A 166 -11.84 -8.19 14.20
C SER A 166 -10.75 -9.06 13.58
N LYS A 167 -9.53 -9.05 14.13
CA LYS A 167 -8.36 -9.69 13.53
C LYS A 167 -8.00 -10.97 14.25
N ILE A 168 -7.12 -11.77 13.65
CA ILE A 168 -6.56 -12.99 14.25
C ILE A 168 -5.93 -12.69 15.63
N VAL A 169 -5.37 -11.50 15.79
CA VAL A 169 -4.74 -11.05 17.05
C VAL A 169 -5.73 -10.54 18.12
N SER A 170 -7.04 -10.68 17.91
CA SER A 170 -8.07 -10.19 18.83
C SER A 170 -7.92 -10.71 20.26
N GLN A 171 -7.49 -11.97 20.42
CA GLN A 171 -7.20 -12.59 21.73
C GLN A 171 -6.05 -11.88 22.47
N TYR A 172 -5.09 -11.32 21.72
CA TYR A 172 -3.92 -10.62 22.24
C TYR A 172 -4.08 -9.08 22.24
N SER A 173 -5.30 -8.58 22.03
CA SER A 173 -5.60 -7.15 22.03
C SER A 173 -5.17 -6.45 23.32
N ASN A 174 -5.31 -7.12 24.47
CA ASN A 174 -4.87 -6.59 25.77
C ASN A 174 -3.36 -6.31 25.85
N LEU A 175 -2.55 -6.99 25.04
CA LEU A 175 -1.10 -6.78 24.97
C LEU A 175 -0.74 -5.75 23.89
N LEU A 176 -1.27 -5.94 22.68
CA LEU A 176 -0.93 -5.13 21.51
C LEU A 176 -1.53 -3.71 21.58
N GLY A 177 -2.70 -3.54 22.19
CA GLY A 177 -3.36 -2.24 22.37
C GLY A 177 -2.50 -1.26 23.17
N PRO A 178 -2.08 -1.60 24.40
CA PRO A 178 -1.16 -0.77 25.17
C PRO A 178 0.18 -0.51 24.45
N MET A 179 0.72 -1.50 23.72
CA MET A 179 1.96 -1.30 22.95
C MET A 179 1.79 -0.23 21.88
N ALA A 180 0.69 -0.26 21.12
CA ALA A 180 0.40 0.74 20.09
C ALA A 180 0.25 2.14 20.70
N VAL A 181 -0.53 2.27 21.77
CA VAL A 181 -0.75 3.55 22.46
C VAL A 181 0.56 4.10 23.05
N ASN A 182 1.34 3.28 23.73
CA ASN A 182 2.63 3.67 24.31
C ASN A 182 3.64 4.06 23.22
N SER A 183 3.67 3.34 22.10
CA SER A 183 4.55 3.67 20.96
C SER A 183 4.26 5.06 20.40
N VAL A 184 2.98 5.36 20.15
CA VAL A 184 2.59 6.68 19.63
C VAL A 184 2.82 7.77 20.68
N THR A 185 2.47 7.52 21.94
CA THR A 185 2.64 8.51 23.02
C THR A 185 4.12 8.89 23.24
N LYS A 186 5.04 7.93 23.08
CA LYS A 186 6.49 8.16 23.17
C LYS A 186 7.09 8.85 21.96
N THR A 187 6.42 8.86 20.81
CA THR A 187 6.93 9.48 19.58
C THR A 187 6.39 10.90 19.36
N ILE A 188 5.31 11.27 20.06
CA ILE A 188 4.69 12.58 19.94
C ILE A 188 5.28 13.59 20.92
N ASP A 189 5.58 14.79 20.41
CA ASP A 189 5.76 15.97 21.25
C ASP A 189 4.36 16.56 21.55
N LEU A 190 3.89 16.41 22.79
CA LEU A 190 2.54 16.78 23.25
C LEU A 190 2.12 18.24 22.94
N LYS A 191 3.08 19.13 22.66
CA LYS A 191 2.87 20.56 22.43
C LYS A 191 2.71 20.95 20.95
N THR A 192 3.18 20.12 20.01
CA THR A 192 3.35 20.50 18.60
C THR A 192 2.72 19.50 17.63
N ALA A 193 2.26 18.34 18.11
CA ALA A 193 1.87 17.23 17.25
C ALA A 193 0.47 17.43 16.63
N GLU A 194 0.43 17.88 15.36
CA GLU A 194 -0.73 17.77 14.47
C GLU A 194 -0.75 16.44 13.70
N ASN A 195 0.42 15.84 13.47
CA ASN A 195 0.55 14.57 12.77
C ASN A 195 1.67 13.71 13.37
N VAL A 196 1.48 12.38 13.33
CA VAL A 196 2.45 11.39 13.78
C VAL A 196 3.07 10.72 12.56
N ASP A 197 4.39 10.75 12.46
CA ASP A 197 5.12 9.98 11.46
C ASP A 197 5.32 8.55 11.96
N LEU A 198 4.60 7.61 11.34
CA LEU A 198 4.69 6.18 11.68
C LEU A 198 6.04 5.57 11.32
N ASN A 199 6.86 6.21 10.46
CA ASN A 199 8.21 5.74 10.15
C ASN A 199 9.14 5.78 11.37
N ASN A 200 8.79 6.56 12.40
CA ASN A 200 9.51 6.59 13.66
C ASN A 200 9.18 5.41 14.59
N ILE A 201 8.16 4.61 14.25
CA ILE A 201 7.79 3.39 14.97
C ILE A 201 8.16 2.20 14.09
N ARG A 202 9.20 1.47 14.48
CA ARG A 202 9.69 0.34 13.70
C ARG A 202 9.16 -0.98 14.23
N ILE A 203 8.47 -1.72 13.37
CA ILE A 203 8.00 -3.06 13.69
C ILE A 203 9.04 -4.06 13.16
N VAL A 204 9.66 -4.83 14.06
CA VAL A 204 10.65 -5.86 13.72
C VAL A 204 10.02 -7.22 13.92
N LYS A 205 9.88 -7.96 12.83
CA LYS A 205 9.26 -9.27 12.82
C LYS A 205 10.29 -10.38 13.03
N ARG A 206 10.05 -11.27 13.99
CA ARG A 206 10.89 -12.44 14.27
C ARG A 206 10.08 -13.70 14.38
N VAL A 207 10.45 -14.68 13.55
CA VAL A 207 9.87 -16.03 13.63
C VAL A 207 10.33 -16.71 14.91
N GLY A 208 9.41 -17.40 15.57
CA GLY A 208 9.63 -18.15 16.80
C GLY A 208 9.02 -17.49 18.03
N GLY A 209 8.62 -18.32 19.00
CA GLY A 209 7.82 -17.89 20.15
C GLY A 209 6.34 -17.73 19.82
N THR A 210 5.63 -17.06 20.72
CA THR A 210 4.21 -16.71 20.59
C THR A 210 4.04 -15.20 20.38
N ILE A 211 2.83 -14.75 20.06
CA ILE A 211 2.53 -13.31 19.97
C ILE A 211 2.69 -12.64 21.35
N GLU A 212 2.47 -13.37 22.44
CA GLU A 212 2.61 -12.86 23.81
C GLU A 212 4.05 -12.47 24.15
N ASP A 213 5.03 -13.09 23.50
CA ASP A 213 6.46 -12.76 23.66
C ASP A 213 6.86 -11.47 22.92
N SER A 214 5.90 -10.77 22.30
CA SER A 214 6.14 -9.49 21.66
C SER A 214 6.43 -8.43 22.71
N GLU A 215 7.36 -7.53 22.42
CA GLU A 215 7.84 -6.55 23.40
C GLU A 215 8.01 -5.17 22.76
N LEU A 216 7.68 -4.15 23.54
CA LEU A 216 7.95 -2.76 23.22
C LEU A 216 9.35 -2.40 23.73
N ILE A 217 10.25 -2.02 22.83
CA ILE A 217 11.63 -1.64 23.20
C ILE A 217 11.81 -0.14 22.98
N ASP A 218 12.22 0.52 24.05
CA ASP A 218 12.58 1.93 24.08
C ASP A 218 13.99 2.09 23.49
N GLY A 219 14.04 2.09 22.17
CA GLY A 219 15.28 2.25 21.41
C GLY A 219 15.21 1.60 20.04
N LEU A 220 16.37 1.15 19.57
CA LEU A 220 16.57 0.58 18.25
C LEU A 220 16.73 -0.93 18.35
N VAL A 221 16.02 -1.65 17.49
CA VAL A 221 16.22 -3.09 17.28
C VAL A 221 16.74 -3.31 15.87
N LEU A 222 17.81 -4.10 15.74
CA LEU A 222 18.35 -4.52 14.45
C LEU A 222 18.10 -5.99 14.19
N THR A 223 17.83 -6.30 12.91
CA THR A 223 17.56 -7.67 12.47
C THR A 223 18.84 -8.46 12.20
N GLN A 224 19.94 -7.76 11.97
CA GLN A 224 21.22 -8.33 11.62
C GLN A 224 21.91 -8.89 12.88
N PRO A 225 22.53 -10.08 12.81
CA PRO A 225 23.29 -10.63 13.92
C PRO A 225 24.65 -9.95 14.08
N VAL A 226 25.26 -10.11 15.25
CA VAL A 226 26.65 -9.66 15.46
C VAL A 226 27.61 -10.61 14.75
N LEU A 227 28.68 -10.05 14.19
CA LEU A 227 29.75 -10.83 13.56
C LEU A 227 30.61 -11.56 14.60
N LYS A 228 30.40 -12.88 14.76
CA LYS A 228 31.12 -13.72 15.73
C LYS A 228 32.42 -14.33 15.19
N ASN A 229 32.63 -14.33 13.87
CA ASN A 229 33.76 -15.03 13.24
C ASN A 229 35.14 -14.61 13.78
N ALA A 230 35.26 -13.39 14.31
CA ALA A 230 36.50 -12.85 14.85
C ALA A 230 36.58 -12.88 16.38
N GLY A 231 35.58 -13.39 17.10
CA GLY A 231 35.52 -13.36 18.57
C GLY A 231 35.18 -12.00 19.18
N GLY A 232 34.42 -11.16 18.47
CA GLY A 232 34.04 -9.83 18.93
C GLY A 232 33.08 -9.83 20.14
N PRO A 233 32.97 -8.72 20.89
CA PRO A 233 32.09 -8.61 22.04
C PRO A 233 30.62 -8.67 21.62
N VAL A 234 29.81 -9.37 22.42
CA VAL A 234 28.37 -9.59 22.18
C VAL A 234 27.51 -8.56 22.92
N ARG A 235 28.03 -8.01 24.02
CA ARG A 235 27.39 -7.03 24.88
C ARG A 235 28.36 -5.89 25.18
N MET A 236 27.88 -4.65 25.09
CA MET A 236 28.63 -3.44 25.36
C MET A 236 27.79 -2.47 26.19
N GLU A 237 28.36 -2.01 27.30
CA GLU A 237 27.78 -0.97 28.16
C GLU A 237 28.38 0.40 27.81
N LYS A 238 27.58 1.47 27.89
CA LYS A 238 27.94 2.85 27.53
C LYS A 238 28.58 2.91 26.14
N ALA A 239 27.83 2.44 25.15
CA ALA A 239 28.27 2.36 23.78
C ALA A 239 28.27 3.74 23.10
N LYS A 240 29.39 4.03 22.41
CA LYS A 240 29.46 5.05 21.36
C LYS A 240 29.26 4.36 20.02
N ILE A 241 28.20 4.74 19.33
CA ILE A 241 27.72 4.10 18.10
C ILE A 241 28.18 4.92 16.89
N GLY A 242 28.92 4.30 15.98
CA GLY A 242 29.29 4.87 14.69
C GLY A 242 28.56 4.19 13.55
N LEU A 243 27.97 4.96 12.64
CA LEU A 243 27.36 4.47 11.41
C LEU A 243 28.26 4.79 10.22
N ILE A 244 28.76 3.76 9.55
CA ILE A 244 29.71 3.84 8.45
C ILE A 244 29.00 3.50 7.13
N GLN A 245 29.22 4.35 6.12
CA GLN A 245 28.78 4.12 4.74
C GLN A 245 29.91 3.63 3.82
N PHE A 246 31.18 3.90 4.18
CA PHE A 246 32.34 3.33 3.46
C PHE A 246 32.59 1.87 3.80
N GLN A 247 33.38 1.19 2.98
CA GLN A 247 33.73 -0.21 3.19
C GLN A 247 35.05 -0.37 3.96
N LEU A 248 35.11 -1.37 4.84
CA LEU A 248 36.32 -1.82 5.54
C LEU A 248 37.00 -2.96 4.78
N SER A 249 37.40 -2.67 3.54
CA SER A 249 38.07 -3.61 2.64
C SER A 249 39.40 -3.05 2.12
N PRO A 250 40.28 -3.91 1.58
CA PRO A 250 41.52 -3.47 0.93
C PRO A 250 41.23 -2.45 -0.18
N PRO A 251 42.18 -1.55 -0.47
CA PRO A 251 41.97 -0.48 -1.43
C PRO A 251 41.74 -1.04 -2.83
N LYS A 252 40.47 -1.01 -3.27
CA LYS A 252 40.07 -1.27 -4.65
C LYS A 252 39.66 0.07 -5.28
N PRO A 253 40.24 0.49 -6.40
CA PRO A 253 39.72 1.59 -7.21
C PRO A 253 38.37 1.20 -7.84
N ASP A 254 37.55 2.19 -8.23
CA ASP A 254 36.31 1.92 -8.98
C ASP A 254 36.59 1.56 -10.45
N MET A 255 37.77 1.95 -10.95
CA MET A 255 38.25 1.58 -12.28
C MET A 255 38.94 0.23 -12.23
N GLU A 256 38.91 -0.50 -13.35
CA GLU A 256 39.65 -1.75 -13.50
C GLU A 256 41.14 -1.51 -13.21
N ASN A 257 41.65 -2.18 -12.17
CA ASN A 257 43.04 -2.08 -11.77
C ASN A 257 43.71 -3.45 -11.86
N THR A 258 44.91 -3.49 -12.44
CA THR A 258 45.76 -4.67 -12.44
C THR A 258 47.02 -4.36 -11.66
N ILE A 259 47.29 -5.16 -10.63
CA ILE A 259 48.52 -5.06 -9.84
C ILE A 259 49.55 -5.97 -10.52
N GLN A 260 50.52 -5.37 -11.21
CA GLN A 260 51.63 -6.11 -11.81
C GLN A 260 52.71 -6.33 -10.76
N VAL A 261 53.04 -7.59 -10.50
CA VAL A 261 54.08 -7.98 -9.55
C VAL A 261 55.26 -8.55 -10.34
N ASN A 262 56.38 -7.83 -10.31
CA ASN A 262 57.57 -8.19 -11.09
C ASN A 262 58.60 -8.99 -10.26
N ASP A 263 58.58 -8.84 -8.94
CA ASP A 263 59.52 -9.49 -8.02
C ASP A 263 58.78 -10.19 -6.87
N TYR A 264 59.24 -11.38 -6.47
CA TYR A 264 58.67 -12.15 -5.38
C TYR A 264 58.67 -11.36 -4.05
N ARG A 265 59.69 -10.52 -3.82
CA ARG A 265 59.75 -9.66 -2.62
C ARG A 265 58.65 -8.60 -2.57
N GLN A 266 58.06 -8.23 -3.72
CA GLN A 266 56.97 -7.28 -3.78
C GLN A 266 55.64 -7.90 -3.30
N MET A 267 55.46 -9.22 -3.44
CA MET A 267 54.27 -9.92 -2.91
C MET A 267 54.11 -9.70 -1.41
N ASP A 268 55.20 -9.90 -0.65
CA ASP A 268 55.19 -9.70 0.80
C ASP A 268 54.92 -8.24 1.19
N LYS A 269 55.40 -7.27 0.40
CA LYS A 269 55.14 -5.84 0.64
C LYS A 269 53.66 -5.51 0.44
N ILE A 270 53.04 -6.01 -0.63
CA ILE A 270 51.62 -5.78 -0.93
C ILE A 270 50.75 -6.31 0.21
N VAL A 271 50.97 -7.55 0.64
CA VAL A 271 50.20 -8.15 1.75
C VAL A 271 50.38 -7.36 3.06
N LYS A 272 51.59 -6.86 3.32
CA LYS A 272 51.87 -6.00 4.49
C LYS A 272 51.17 -4.64 4.38
N GLU A 273 51.19 -3.99 3.22
CA GLU A 273 50.50 -2.73 2.99
C GLU A 273 48.98 -2.85 3.13
N GLU A 274 48.37 -3.89 2.58
CA GLU A 274 46.94 -4.15 2.74
C GLU A 274 46.56 -4.30 4.23
N ARG A 275 47.35 -5.08 4.98
CA ARG A 275 47.19 -5.22 6.44
C ARG A 275 47.32 -3.90 7.16
N LEU A 276 48.32 -3.09 6.78
CA LEU A 276 48.62 -1.82 7.42
C LEU A 276 47.54 -0.77 7.11
N TYR A 277 46.98 -0.78 5.91
CA TYR A 277 45.82 0.04 5.52
C TYR A 277 44.60 -0.26 6.39
N LEU A 278 44.20 -1.54 6.49
CA LEU A 278 43.09 -1.96 7.35
C LEU A 278 43.34 -1.63 8.83
N LEU A 279 44.57 -1.84 9.31
CA LEU A 279 44.96 -1.53 10.67
C LEU A 279 44.88 -0.01 10.95
N ASN A 280 45.28 0.84 10.01
CA ASN A 280 45.19 2.28 10.15
C ASN A 280 43.74 2.77 10.23
N MET A 281 42.83 2.20 9.43
CA MET A 281 41.40 2.48 9.55
C MET A 281 40.84 2.06 10.92
N ALA A 282 41.16 0.84 11.38
CA ALA A 282 40.71 0.36 12.69
C ALA A 282 41.26 1.23 13.85
N LYS A 283 42.52 1.69 13.75
CA LYS A 283 43.13 2.63 14.71
C LYS A 283 42.41 3.98 14.71
N LYS A 284 42.02 4.53 13.56
CA LYS A 284 41.25 5.79 13.49
C LYS A 284 39.89 5.63 14.19
N ILE A 285 39.19 4.52 13.96
CA ILE A 285 37.92 4.22 14.62
C ILE A 285 38.10 4.16 16.15
N LYS A 286 39.16 3.50 16.62
CA LYS A 286 39.44 3.42 18.06
C LYS A 286 39.86 4.77 18.67
N LYS A 287 40.61 5.60 17.93
CA LYS A 287 41.00 6.96 18.37
C LYS A 287 39.79 7.84 18.64
N ALA A 288 38.75 7.72 17.82
CA ALA A 288 37.47 8.40 18.05
C ALA A 288 36.62 7.77 19.17
N LYS A 289 37.13 6.74 19.87
CA LYS A 289 36.48 6.03 20.99
C LYS A 289 35.15 5.37 20.61
N CYS A 290 35.01 4.92 19.36
CA CYS A 290 33.85 4.15 18.93
C CYS A 290 33.91 2.72 19.50
N ASN A 291 32.78 2.26 20.07
CA ASN A 291 32.64 0.94 20.70
C ASN A 291 31.71 0.02 19.91
N VAL A 292 30.73 0.59 19.19
CA VAL A 292 29.77 -0.15 18.37
C VAL A 292 29.78 0.43 16.97
N LEU A 293 29.94 -0.43 15.97
CA LEU A 293 30.08 -0.06 14.58
C LEU A 293 28.98 -0.70 13.74
N PHE A 294 28.22 0.16 13.07
CA PHE A 294 27.16 -0.19 12.15
C PHE A 294 27.63 0.08 10.74
N ILE A 295 27.63 -0.95 9.90
CA ILE A 295 28.16 -0.88 8.53
C ILE A 295 27.01 -1.08 7.56
N GLN A 296 26.81 -0.10 6.69
CA GLN A 296 25.82 -0.16 5.63
C GLN A 296 26.15 -1.29 4.63
N LYS A 297 25.11 -1.95 4.12
CA LYS A 297 25.24 -2.94 3.05
C LYS A 297 25.78 -2.27 1.79
N SER A 298 26.93 -2.74 1.32
CA SER A 298 27.53 -2.36 0.05
C SER A 298 27.29 -3.48 -0.96
N ILE A 299 26.68 -3.15 -2.10
CA ILE A 299 26.46 -4.07 -3.23
C ILE A 299 27.60 -4.04 -4.26
N LEU A 300 28.36 -2.95 -4.31
CA LEU A 300 29.43 -2.77 -5.29
C LEU A 300 30.71 -3.49 -4.88
N ARG A 301 30.94 -3.58 -3.57
CA ARG A 301 32.17 -4.07 -2.96
C ARG A 301 31.89 -4.75 -1.63
N ASP A 302 32.80 -5.60 -1.21
CA ASP A 302 32.78 -6.21 0.13
C ASP A 302 32.80 -5.12 1.21
N ALA A 303 31.74 -5.09 2.02
CA ALA A 303 31.58 -4.10 3.10
C ALA A 303 32.62 -4.29 4.21
N VAL A 304 33.00 -5.54 4.50
CA VAL A 304 33.99 -5.92 5.51
C VAL A 304 34.83 -7.08 5.00
N ASN A 305 36.12 -7.07 5.34
CA ASN A 305 37.02 -8.20 5.13
C ASN A 305 37.27 -8.95 6.46
N ASP A 306 37.52 -10.26 6.44
CA ASP A 306 37.76 -11.05 7.66
C ASP A 306 38.93 -10.53 8.49
N LEU A 307 39.99 -10.07 7.81
CA LEU A 307 41.14 -9.43 8.45
C LEU A 307 40.75 -8.13 9.19
N SER A 308 39.84 -7.34 8.62
CA SER A 308 39.34 -6.12 9.25
C SER A 308 38.52 -6.44 10.51
N LEU A 309 37.72 -7.52 10.47
CA LEU A 309 36.94 -8.00 11.62
C LEU A 309 37.85 -8.49 12.74
N HIS A 310 38.94 -9.18 12.40
CA HIS A 310 39.94 -9.60 13.38
C HIS A 310 40.57 -8.40 14.10
N PHE A 311 40.91 -7.33 13.38
CA PHE A 311 41.42 -6.10 14.00
C PHE A 311 40.39 -5.39 14.87
N LEU A 312 39.13 -5.29 14.43
CA LEU A 312 38.05 -4.67 15.21
C LEU A 312 37.74 -5.48 16.48
N SER A 313 37.75 -6.81 16.39
CA SER A 313 37.58 -7.71 17.53
C SER A 313 38.68 -7.52 18.57
N LYS A 314 39.96 -7.47 18.14
CA LYS A 314 41.09 -7.23 19.04
C LYS A 314 41.04 -5.86 19.73
N LEU A 315 40.37 -4.88 19.11
CA LEU A 315 40.13 -3.55 19.69
C LEU A 315 38.89 -3.49 20.59
N GLY A 316 38.15 -4.60 20.73
CA GLY A 316 36.93 -4.71 21.53
C GLY A 316 35.77 -3.90 20.95
N ILE A 317 35.65 -3.83 19.63
CA ILE A 317 34.56 -3.11 18.95
C ILE A 317 33.51 -4.11 18.48
N LEU A 318 32.26 -3.89 18.87
CA LEU A 318 31.11 -4.67 18.39
C LEU A 318 30.76 -4.20 16.97
N THR A 319 30.73 -5.12 16.01
CA THR A 319 30.48 -4.79 14.60
C THR A 319 29.25 -5.50 14.06
N VAL A 320 28.37 -4.75 13.42
CA VAL A 320 27.20 -5.24 12.70
C VAL A 320 27.33 -4.84 11.24
N LYS A 321 27.19 -5.81 10.33
CA LYS A 321 27.19 -5.58 8.89
C LYS A 321 25.79 -5.71 8.31
N GLU A 322 25.66 -5.31 7.05
CA GLU A 322 24.46 -5.52 6.23
C GLU A 322 23.24 -4.74 6.70
N ILE A 323 23.46 -3.52 7.20
CA ILE A 323 22.38 -2.58 7.49
C ILE A 323 21.81 -2.06 6.18
N GLU A 324 20.49 -2.10 6.05
CA GLU A 324 19.81 -1.64 4.84
C GLU A 324 19.81 -0.11 4.78
N ARG A 325 19.75 0.45 3.57
CA ARG A 325 19.79 1.90 3.38
C ARG A 325 18.61 2.60 4.06
N ASP A 326 17.45 1.98 4.04
CA ASP A 326 16.22 2.54 4.61
C ASP A 326 16.29 2.57 6.15
N GLU A 327 17.12 1.71 6.76
CA GLU A 327 17.33 1.67 8.22
C GLU A 327 18.27 2.79 8.70
N VAL A 328 19.13 3.33 7.82
CA VAL A 328 20.14 4.33 8.18
C VAL A 328 19.49 5.56 8.82
N GLU A 329 18.42 6.08 8.21
CA GLU A 329 17.72 7.26 8.73
C GLU A 329 17.11 7.00 10.12
N PHE A 330 16.50 5.82 10.29
CA PHE A 330 15.93 5.40 11.57
C PHE A 330 17.01 5.29 12.65
N ILE A 331 18.14 4.63 12.37
CA ILE A 331 19.27 4.50 13.29
C ILE A 331 19.83 5.87 13.68
N CYS A 332 19.95 6.79 12.72
CA CYS A 332 20.42 8.15 12.98
C CYS A 332 19.47 8.92 13.91
N LYS A 333 18.16 8.82 13.68
CA LYS A 333 17.13 9.43 14.54
C LYS A 333 17.14 8.81 15.95
N SER A 334 17.25 7.49 16.06
CA SER A 334 17.20 6.76 17.34
C SER A 334 18.43 6.99 18.22
N THR A 335 19.62 6.94 17.62
CA THR A 335 20.89 7.00 18.36
C THR A 335 21.52 8.39 18.40
N GLY A 336 21.04 9.30 17.54
CA GLY A 336 21.65 10.62 17.31
C GLY A 336 22.95 10.58 16.50
N CYS A 337 23.34 9.42 15.95
CA CYS A 337 24.55 9.32 15.14
C CYS A 337 24.37 10.02 13.79
N LYS A 338 25.47 10.57 13.25
CA LYS A 338 25.51 11.06 11.88
C LYS A 338 26.16 9.99 10.98
N PRO A 339 25.63 9.72 9.78
CA PRO A 339 26.24 8.76 8.88
C PRO A 339 27.60 9.28 8.41
N ILE A 340 28.60 8.40 8.40
CA ILE A 340 29.99 8.74 8.09
C ILE A 340 30.34 8.14 6.73
N ALA A 341 30.54 9.01 5.74
CA ALA A 341 30.88 8.62 4.37
C ALA A 341 32.36 8.25 4.22
N ASP A 342 33.27 8.94 4.91
CA ASP A 342 34.72 8.71 4.78
C ASP A 342 35.39 8.48 6.13
N ILE A 343 36.47 7.69 6.13
CA ILE A 343 37.26 7.37 7.32
C ILE A 343 37.90 8.61 7.98
N ASP A 344 38.30 9.60 7.19
CA ASP A 344 38.91 10.84 7.72
C ASP A 344 37.89 11.74 8.40
N SER A 345 36.63 11.58 8.02
CA SER A 345 35.51 12.30 8.59
C SER A 345 34.97 11.64 9.88
N PHE A 346 35.63 10.58 10.36
CA PHE A 346 35.26 9.81 11.55
C PHE A 346 35.73 10.52 12.83
N THR A 347 34.91 11.46 13.32
CA THR A 347 35.14 12.23 14.55
C THR A 347 34.19 11.82 15.68
N GLU A 348 34.55 12.15 16.93
CA GLU A 348 33.74 11.83 18.11
C GLU A 348 32.36 12.51 18.08
N ASP A 349 32.25 13.69 17.47
CA ASP A 349 31.00 14.47 17.38
C ASP A 349 29.90 13.81 16.54
N LYS A 350 30.27 12.86 15.67
CA LYS A 350 29.33 12.15 14.80
C LYS A 350 28.81 10.86 15.43
N LEU A 351 29.36 10.45 16.57
CA LEU A 351 28.98 9.22 17.24
C LEU A 351 27.68 9.40 18.03
N GLY A 352 26.81 8.41 17.96
CA GLY A 352 25.63 8.28 18.81
C GLY A 352 26.00 7.73 20.19
N SER A 353 25.07 7.86 21.14
CA SER A 353 25.22 7.36 22.51
C SER A 353 24.11 6.38 22.85
N ALA A 354 24.46 5.23 23.41
CA ALA A 354 23.51 4.26 23.97
C ALA A 354 24.05 3.68 25.29
N ASP A 355 23.16 3.39 26.23
CA ASP A 355 23.54 2.85 27.53
C ASP A 355 23.88 1.37 27.46
N LEU A 356 23.13 0.58 26.69
CA LEU A 356 23.36 -0.84 26.53
C LEU A 356 23.10 -1.28 25.08
N VAL A 357 24.05 -2.01 24.52
CA VAL A 357 23.91 -2.72 23.24
C VAL A 357 24.23 -4.19 23.48
N GLU A 358 23.25 -5.05 23.24
CA GLU A 358 23.43 -6.49 23.40
C GLU A 358 22.74 -7.30 22.29
N GLU A 359 23.38 -8.40 21.90
CA GLU A 359 22.73 -9.42 21.08
C GLU A 359 21.90 -10.34 21.99
N VAL A 360 20.58 -10.23 21.88
CA VAL A 360 19.66 -11.15 22.55
C VAL A 360 19.35 -12.30 21.61
N GLN A 361 19.57 -13.51 22.10
CA GLN A 361 19.12 -14.73 21.44
C GLN A 361 17.82 -15.19 22.11
N SER A 362 16.71 -15.14 21.36
CA SER A 362 15.42 -15.63 21.84
C SER A 362 14.83 -16.58 20.81
N SER A 363 14.48 -17.78 21.24
CA SER A 363 13.83 -18.82 20.43
C SER A 363 14.58 -19.16 19.14
N GLY A 364 15.91 -19.24 19.21
CA GLY A 364 16.78 -19.57 18.08
C GLY A 364 17.08 -18.39 17.13
N SER A 365 16.38 -17.27 17.26
CA SER A 365 16.64 -16.05 16.49
C SER A 365 17.53 -15.09 17.27
N ARG A 366 18.50 -14.48 16.57
CA ARG A 366 19.45 -13.50 17.13
C ARG A 366 19.09 -12.11 16.64
N MET A 367 18.99 -11.17 17.56
CA MET A 367 18.69 -9.76 17.30
C MET A 367 19.50 -8.87 18.21
N ILE A 368 19.76 -7.65 17.78
CA ILE A 368 20.50 -6.68 18.57
C ILE A 368 19.51 -5.68 19.14
N LYS A 369 19.54 -5.53 20.47
CA LYS A 369 18.78 -4.51 21.19
C LYS A 369 19.73 -3.38 21.57
N VAL A 370 19.35 -2.16 21.24
CA VAL A 370 20.02 -0.93 21.66
C VAL A 370 19.06 -0.18 22.56
N THR A 371 19.35 -0.14 23.85
CA THR A 371 18.51 0.50 24.87
C THR A 371 19.23 1.68 25.53
N GLY A 372 18.45 2.64 26.04
CA GLY A 372 18.97 3.84 26.71
C GLY A 372 19.71 4.78 25.77
N THR A 373 19.07 5.17 24.65
CA THR A 373 19.62 6.21 23.77
C THR A 373 19.28 7.60 24.31
N LYS A 374 20.22 8.55 24.28
CA LYS A 374 20.03 9.89 24.85
C LYS A 374 19.00 10.75 24.10
N SER A 375 18.77 10.47 22.81
CA SER A 375 17.68 11.07 22.02
C SER A 375 16.32 10.40 22.28
N ALA A 376 16.08 10.00 23.54
CA ALA A 376 15.15 8.97 24.01
C ALA A 376 13.65 9.12 23.66
N GLY A 377 13.23 10.17 22.95
CA GLY A 377 11.81 10.55 22.85
C GLY A 377 11.21 10.56 21.46
N LYS A 378 11.87 10.02 20.41
CA LYS A 378 11.33 10.15 19.04
C LYS A 378 11.17 8.88 18.26
N THR A 379 11.79 7.78 18.65
CA THR A 379 11.70 6.52 17.90
C THR A 379 11.52 5.35 18.82
N VAL A 380 10.68 4.40 18.41
CA VAL A 380 10.35 3.22 19.21
C VAL A 380 10.43 1.99 18.30
N SER A 381 10.90 0.87 18.85
CA SER A 381 10.93 -0.40 18.12
C SER A 381 10.01 -1.41 18.81
N VAL A 382 9.10 -2.01 18.05
CA VAL A 382 8.23 -3.10 18.52
C VAL A 382 8.75 -4.40 17.92
N VAL A 383 9.03 -5.38 18.77
CA VAL A 383 9.42 -6.71 18.31
C VAL A 383 8.19 -7.59 18.33
N VAL A 384 7.75 -8.01 17.16
CA VAL A 384 6.61 -8.90 17.01
C VAL A 384 7.14 -10.32 16.80
N ARG A 385 6.61 -11.24 17.60
CA ARG A 385 6.92 -12.66 17.52
C ARG A 385 5.71 -13.48 17.11
N GLY A 386 5.98 -14.65 16.53
CA GLY A 386 4.95 -15.53 16.05
C GLY A 386 5.51 -16.87 15.59
N ALA A 387 4.75 -17.94 15.83
CA ALA A 387 5.15 -19.29 15.48
C ALA A 387 5.25 -19.52 13.97
N ASN A 388 4.33 -18.92 13.21
CA ASN A 388 4.27 -19.05 11.75
C ASN A 388 4.45 -17.68 11.09
N SER A 389 5.13 -17.62 9.94
CA SER A 389 5.32 -16.39 9.17
C SER A 389 4.01 -15.75 8.74
N LEU A 390 3.00 -16.57 8.41
CA LEU A 390 1.67 -16.08 8.03
C LEU A 390 0.99 -15.29 9.15
N ILE A 391 1.09 -15.79 10.38
CA ILE A 391 0.52 -15.14 11.56
C ILE A 391 1.35 -13.89 11.90
N LEU A 392 2.67 -13.96 11.76
CA LEU A 392 3.58 -12.85 12.00
C LEU A 392 3.29 -11.65 11.09
N GLU A 393 3.04 -11.91 9.80
CA GLU A 393 2.66 -10.88 8.82
C GLU A 393 1.29 -10.28 9.12
N GLU A 394 0.33 -11.09 9.59
CA GLU A 394 -0.97 -10.58 10.03
C GLU A 394 -0.85 -9.76 11.31
N ALA A 395 -0.01 -10.16 12.25
CA ALA A 395 0.22 -9.43 13.50
C ALA A 395 0.90 -8.07 13.24
N GLU A 396 1.88 -8.02 12.33
CA GLU A 396 2.49 -6.77 11.86
C GLU A 396 1.44 -5.81 11.28
N ARG A 397 0.59 -6.30 10.36
CA ARG A 397 -0.49 -5.51 9.74
C ARG A 397 -1.54 -5.07 10.76
N SER A 398 -1.93 -5.96 11.66
CA SER A 398 -2.88 -5.66 12.73
C SER A 398 -2.37 -4.57 13.66
N LEU A 399 -1.07 -4.60 13.99
CA LEU A 399 -0.43 -3.60 14.82
C LEU A 399 -0.29 -2.26 14.07
N HIS A 400 0.01 -2.29 12.78
CA HIS A 400 0.03 -1.10 11.94
C HIS A 400 -1.30 -0.35 11.96
N ASP A 401 -2.42 -1.06 11.78
CA ASP A 401 -3.75 -0.46 11.83
C ASP A 401 -4.07 0.12 13.21
N ALA A 402 -3.66 -0.55 14.30
CA ALA A 402 -3.81 -0.02 15.65
C ALA A 402 -3.01 1.27 15.86
N LEU A 403 -1.77 1.34 15.35
CA LEU A 403 -0.96 2.57 15.36
C LEU A 403 -1.64 3.67 14.52
N CYS A 404 -2.22 3.31 13.38
CA CYS A 404 -2.96 4.21 12.50
C CYS A 404 -4.21 4.79 13.17
N VAL A 405 -4.96 3.99 13.94
CA VAL A 405 -6.11 4.43 14.74
C VAL A 405 -5.69 5.45 15.79
N VAL A 406 -4.59 5.21 16.51
CA VAL A 406 -4.08 6.18 17.49
C VAL A 406 -3.57 7.45 16.79
N ARG A 407 -2.90 7.33 15.63
CA ARG A 407 -2.53 8.47 14.77
C ARG A 407 -3.74 9.29 14.34
N CYS A 408 -4.86 8.65 14.01
CA CYS A 408 -6.10 9.35 13.67
C CYS A 408 -6.60 10.21 14.83
N LEU A 409 -6.51 9.71 16.06
CA LEU A 409 -6.92 10.43 17.26
C LEU A 409 -5.99 11.61 17.59
N VAL A 410 -4.71 11.51 17.24
CA VAL A 410 -3.77 12.63 17.33
C VAL A 410 -4.14 13.74 16.33
N LYS A 411 -4.45 13.37 15.07
CA LYS A 411 -4.87 14.32 14.02
C LYS A 411 -6.21 15.00 14.34
N LYS A 412 -7.23 14.19 14.64
CA LYS A 412 -8.58 14.65 15.00
C LYS A 412 -8.96 14.05 16.35
N LYS A 413 -8.99 14.90 17.36
CA LYS A 413 -9.24 14.54 18.76
C LYS A 413 -10.72 14.30 19.06
N ALA A 414 -11.36 13.42 18.30
CA ALA A 414 -12.76 13.10 18.48
C ALA A 414 -13.03 11.61 18.22
N LEU A 415 -13.90 11.04 19.05
CA LEU A 415 -14.37 9.67 18.96
C LEU A 415 -15.87 9.65 18.64
N ILE A 416 -16.31 8.58 18.02
CA ILE A 416 -17.71 8.27 17.77
C ILE A 416 -18.00 6.84 18.23
N ALA A 417 -19.27 6.57 18.53
CA ALA A 417 -19.71 5.21 18.78
C ALA A 417 -19.55 4.37 17.49
N GLY A 418 -19.06 3.13 17.60
CA GLY A 418 -18.91 2.23 16.47
C GLY A 418 -20.19 1.42 16.18
N GLY A 419 -20.02 0.25 15.56
CA GLY A 419 -21.08 -0.78 15.46
C GLY A 419 -22.30 -0.40 14.63
N GLY A 420 -22.15 0.45 13.60
CA GLY A 420 -23.25 0.82 12.72
C GLY A 420 -24.09 2.01 13.20
N ALA A 421 -23.77 2.58 14.37
CA ALA A 421 -24.44 3.78 14.90
C ALA A 421 -24.33 5.00 13.96
N PRO A 422 -23.11 5.42 13.52
CA PRO A 422 -22.97 6.59 12.65
C PRO A 422 -23.72 6.42 11.33
N GLU A 423 -23.73 5.22 10.76
CA GLU A 423 -24.38 4.97 9.47
C GLU A 423 -25.90 5.05 9.56
N ILE A 424 -26.51 4.58 10.64
CA ILE A 424 -27.97 4.72 10.86
C ILE A 424 -28.34 6.17 11.17
N GLU A 425 -27.55 6.87 11.99
CA GLU A 425 -27.81 8.29 12.27
C GLU A 425 -27.75 9.14 11.00
N ILE A 426 -26.74 8.92 10.14
CA ILE A 426 -26.66 9.56 8.82
C ILE A 426 -27.91 9.22 8.00
N ALA A 427 -28.33 7.94 7.95
CA ALA A 427 -29.50 7.53 7.19
C ALA A 427 -30.80 8.20 7.69
N ALA A 428 -30.98 8.33 9.01
CA ALA A 428 -32.12 8.99 9.62
C ALA A 428 -32.14 10.50 9.33
N GLN A 429 -31.02 11.18 9.52
CA GLN A 429 -30.86 12.62 9.28
C GLN A 429 -31.04 12.98 7.81
N LEU A 430 -30.38 12.26 6.90
CA LEU A 430 -30.53 12.48 5.46
C LEU A 430 -31.94 12.17 4.98
N SER A 431 -32.62 11.17 5.57
CA SER A 431 -34.04 10.90 5.28
C SER A 431 -34.97 12.03 5.71
N LYS A 432 -34.65 12.72 6.82
CA LYS A 432 -35.38 13.92 7.27
C LYS A 432 -35.13 15.10 6.33
N GLN A 433 -33.87 15.35 5.97
CA GLN A 433 -33.49 16.38 5.01
C GLN A 433 -34.12 16.13 3.63
N ALA A 434 -34.18 14.88 3.18
CA ALA A 434 -34.81 14.50 1.91
C ALA A 434 -36.29 14.91 1.83
N ARG A 435 -37.03 14.96 2.96
CA ARG A 435 -38.44 15.42 2.99
C ARG A 435 -38.58 16.93 2.82
N SER A 436 -37.57 17.69 3.22
CA SER A 436 -37.55 19.15 3.05
C SER A 436 -37.17 19.59 1.63
N LEU A 437 -36.44 18.75 0.91
CA LEU A 437 -36.01 19.01 -0.47
C LEU A 437 -37.12 18.65 -1.46
N THR A 438 -37.19 19.40 -2.57
CA THR A 438 -38.12 19.14 -3.67
C THR A 438 -37.41 18.64 -4.92
N GLY A 439 -38.05 17.78 -5.71
CA GLY A 439 -37.54 17.36 -7.03
C GLY A 439 -36.71 16.07 -7.03
N THR A 440 -35.87 15.91 -8.05
CA THR A 440 -35.06 14.69 -8.24
C THR A 440 -33.98 14.52 -7.18
N GLU A 441 -33.53 15.61 -6.55
CA GLU A 441 -32.53 15.60 -5.49
C GLU A 441 -33.03 14.85 -4.24
N ALA A 442 -34.29 15.07 -3.84
CA ALA A 442 -34.91 14.38 -2.71
C ALA A 442 -34.88 12.84 -2.84
N ILE A 443 -35.12 12.35 -4.06
CA ILE A 443 -35.08 10.91 -4.38
C ILE A 443 -33.64 10.39 -4.26
N CYS A 444 -32.65 11.17 -4.69
CA CYS A 444 -31.24 10.82 -4.60
C CYS A 444 -30.75 10.80 -3.15
N TYR A 445 -31.15 11.78 -2.33
CA TYR A 445 -30.84 11.82 -0.89
C TYR A 445 -31.41 10.61 -0.16
N LYS A 446 -32.66 10.24 -0.45
CA LYS A 446 -33.27 9.04 0.13
C LYS A 446 -32.52 7.76 -0.28
N ALA A 447 -32.16 7.63 -1.55
CA ALA A 447 -31.38 6.48 -2.03
C ALA A 447 -29.98 6.40 -1.41
N PHE A 448 -29.36 7.54 -1.13
CA PHE A 448 -28.09 7.63 -0.42
C PHE A 448 -28.24 7.22 1.05
N ALA A 449 -29.29 7.68 1.74
CA ALA A 449 -29.61 7.28 3.10
C ALA A 449 -29.80 5.75 3.21
N ASP A 450 -30.61 5.17 2.31
CA ASP A 450 -30.82 3.72 2.25
C ASP A 450 -29.52 2.95 1.97
N ALA A 451 -28.56 3.55 1.25
CA ALA A 451 -27.29 2.91 0.93
C ALA A 451 -26.34 2.81 2.14
N MET A 452 -26.43 3.74 3.10
CA MET A 452 -25.60 3.74 4.32
C MET A 452 -25.92 2.58 5.26
N GLU A 453 -27.15 2.06 5.21
CA GLU A 453 -27.59 0.93 6.03
C GLU A 453 -26.91 -0.41 5.67
N VAL A 454 -26.11 -0.44 4.60
CA VAL A 454 -25.35 -1.63 4.22
C VAL A 454 -24.41 -2.09 5.35
N ILE A 455 -23.77 -1.17 6.07
CA ILE A 455 -22.82 -1.50 7.14
C ILE A 455 -23.53 -2.24 8.30
N PRO A 456 -24.57 -1.71 8.95
CA PRO A 456 -25.27 -2.44 10.00
C PRO A 456 -25.92 -3.72 9.49
N THR A 457 -26.40 -3.75 8.24
CA THR A 457 -26.92 -4.97 7.60
C THR A 457 -25.85 -6.05 7.52
N THR A 458 -24.64 -5.70 7.07
CA THR A 458 -23.50 -6.63 6.95
C THR A 458 -22.96 -7.11 8.28
N LEU A 459 -22.92 -6.23 9.29
CA LEU A 459 -22.51 -6.60 10.64
C LEU A 459 -23.47 -7.63 11.24
N ALA A 460 -24.78 -7.44 11.03
CA ALA A 460 -25.79 -8.41 11.46
C ALA A 460 -25.69 -9.74 10.71
N GLU A 461 -25.50 -9.71 9.39
CA GLU A 461 -25.31 -10.92 8.57
C GLU A 461 -24.08 -11.73 8.99
N ASN A 462 -22.93 -11.08 9.16
CA ASN A 462 -21.70 -11.74 9.56
C ASN A 462 -21.76 -12.26 11.01
N ALA A 463 -22.60 -11.65 11.86
CA ALA A 463 -22.90 -12.15 13.20
C ALA A 463 -23.92 -13.30 13.22
N GLY A 464 -24.53 -13.66 12.09
CA GLY A 464 -25.60 -14.66 12.02
C GLY A 464 -26.95 -14.17 12.58
N LEU A 465 -27.12 -12.86 12.79
CA LEU A 465 -28.35 -12.25 13.25
C LEU A 465 -29.28 -11.96 12.06
N ASN A 466 -30.58 -11.84 12.33
CA ASN A 466 -31.53 -11.41 11.31
C ASN A 466 -31.33 -9.91 11.04
N SER A 467 -30.71 -9.60 9.90
CA SER A 467 -30.36 -8.24 9.49
C SER A 467 -31.57 -7.30 9.40
N ILE A 468 -32.71 -7.79 8.94
CA ILE A 468 -33.93 -6.98 8.81
C ILE A 468 -34.40 -6.53 10.19
N LYS A 469 -34.51 -7.44 11.16
CA LYS A 469 -34.93 -7.11 12.53
C LYS A 469 -34.00 -6.11 13.20
N VAL A 470 -32.69 -6.34 13.06
CA VAL A 470 -31.67 -5.46 13.65
C VAL A 470 -31.75 -4.04 13.07
N VAL A 471 -31.85 -3.90 11.74
CA VAL A 471 -31.94 -2.59 11.10
C VAL A 471 -33.26 -1.88 11.43
N THR A 472 -34.39 -2.60 11.49
CA THR A 472 -35.68 -2.00 11.88
C THR A 472 -35.66 -1.49 13.32
N ASP A 473 -35.08 -2.27 14.24
CA ASP A 473 -34.96 -1.88 15.64
C ASP A 473 -34.02 -0.67 15.81
N LEU A 474 -32.91 -0.65 15.06
CA LEU A 474 -31.99 0.49 15.04
C LEU A 474 -32.66 1.77 14.55
N ARG A 475 -33.38 1.70 13.42
CA ARG A 475 -34.12 2.85 12.87
C ARG A 475 -35.10 3.41 13.89
N HIS A 476 -35.84 2.55 14.57
CA HIS A 476 -36.80 2.96 15.60
C HIS A 476 -36.11 3.69 16.76
N ARG A 477 -34.97 3.17 17.26
CA ARG A 477 -34.23 3.79 18.37
C ARG A 477 -33.58 5.13 18.00
N HIS A 478 -33.04 5.25 16.79
CA HIS A 478 -32.49 6.52 16.32
C HIS A 478 -33.59 7.56 16.10
N GLU A 479 -34.80 7.15 15.69
CA GLU A 479 -35.94 8.06 15.62
C GLU A 479 -36.37 8.56 17.03
N MET A 480 -36.17 7.75 18.07
CA MET A 480 -36.34 8.16 19.48
C MET A 480 -35.22 9.09 19.99
N GLY A 481 -34.18 9.35 19.19
CA GLY A 481 -33.08 10.26 19.53
C GLY A 481 -31.85 9.59 20.15
N GLU A 482 -31.79 8.26 20.18
CA GLU A 482 -30.63 7.52 20.69
C GLU A 482 -29.51 7.42 19.64
N LYS A 483 -28.66 8.46 19.53
CA LYS A 483 -27.56 8.51 18.53
C LYS A 483 -26.46 7.45 18.71
N ASN A 484 -26.32 6.90 19.92
CA ASN A 484 -25.28 5.91 20.24
C ASN A 484 -25.78 4.46 20.16
N ALA A 485 -27.01 4.25 19.69
CA ALA A 485 -27.56 2.91 19.52
C ALA A 485 -26.87 2.21 18.34
N GLY A 486 -26.58 0.91 18.47
CA GLY A 486 -25.91 0.18 17.40
C GLY A 486 -25.95 -1.33 17.58
N VAL A 487 -25.34 -2.03 16.63
CA VAL A 487 -25.22 -3.49 16.64
C VAL A 487 -24.13 -3.92 17.62
N SER A 488 -24.52 -4.63 18.68
CA SER A 488 -23.58 -5.32 19.56
C SER A 488 -23.55 -6.81 19.24
N ILE A 489 -22.37 -7.29 18.86
CA ILE A 489 -22.12 -8.71 18.62
C ILE A 489 -22.03 -9.49 19.94
N LYS A 490 -21.60 -8.84 21.04
CA LYS A 490 -21.48 -9.47 22.36
C LYS A 490 -22.86 -9.76 22.96
N SER A 491 -23.79 -8.81 22.83
CA SER A 491 -25.16 -8.97 23.30
C SER A 491 -26.06 -9.74 22.33
N GLY A 492 -25.60 -10.01 21.11
CA GLY A 492 -26.38 -10.73 20.09
C GLY A 492 -27.59 -9.94 19.58
N GLY A 493 -27.52 -8.61 19.56
CA GLY A 493 -28.65 -7.76 19.21
C GLY A 493 -28.33 -6.27 19.20
N VAL A 494 -29.38 -5.44 19.29
CA VAL A 494 -29.26 -3.98 19.31
C VAL A 494 -29.11 -3.50 20.76
N ASN A 495 -28.00 -2.84 21.05
CA ASN A 495 -27.81 -2.16 22.34
C ASN A 495 -28.13 -0.66 22.19
N THR A 496 -28.68 -0.06 23.26
CA THR A 496 -29.04 1.37 23.34
C THR A 496 -27.81 2.28 23.38
N ASN A 497 -26.67 1.80 23.88
CA ASN A 497 -25.47 2.64 23.93
C ASN A 497 -24.18 1.83 23.75
N ILE A 498 -23.64 1.85 22.53
CA ILE A 498 -22.38 1.18 22.18
C ILE A 498 -21.18 1.79 22.89
N SER A 499 -21.20 3.09 23.21
CA SER A 499 -20.10 3.72 23.96
C SER A 499 -19.88 3.05 25.32
N LYS A 500 -20.94 2.52 25.96
CA LYS A 500 -20.83 1.79 27.24
C LYS A 500 -20.16 0.42 27.09
N GLU A 501 -20.18 -0.16 25.89
CA GLU A 501 -19.47 -1.41 25.59
C GLU A 501 -18.02 -1.18 25.16
N ASN A 502 -17.54 0.07 25.22
CA ASN A 502 -16.19 0.49 24.85
C ASN A 502 -15.83 0.22 23.39
N VAL A 503 -16.83 0.22 22.49
CA VAL A 503 -16.63 0.09 21.05
C VAL A 503 -16.64 1.51 20.45
N LEU A 504 -15.47 2.11 20.38
CA LEU A 504 -15.27 3.48 19.92
C LEU A 504 -14.39 3.49 18.68
N GLN A 505 -14.71 4.39 17.75
CA GLN A 505 -13.98 4.56 16.51
C GLN A 505 -13.53 6.02 16.38
N PRO A 506 -12.33 6.31 15.83
CA PRO A 506 -11.92 7.68 15.56
C PRO A 506 -12.85 8.34 14.57
N LEU A 507 -13.18 9.60 14.86
CA LEU A 507 -13.97 10.41 13.95
C LEU A 507 -13.31 10.47 12.57
N LEU A 508 -11.97 10.53 12.48
CA LEU A 508 -11.28 10.59 11.18
C LEU A 508 -11.60 9.38 10.28
N VAL A 509 -11.79 8.18 10.83
CA VAL A 509 -12.09 7.00 10.02
C VAL A 509 -13.45 7.15 9.32
N SER A 510 -14.44 7.75 9.98
CA SER A 510 -15.79 7.94 9.44
C SER A 510 -16.01 9.31 8.79
N THR A 511 -15.31 10.37 9.24
CA THR A 511 -15.38 11.73 8.68
C THR A 511 -14.49 11.95 7.50
N MET A 512 -13.49 11.10 7.22
CA MET A 512 -12.54 11.43 6.16
C MET A 512 -13.31 11.68 4.85
N PRO A 513 -13.31 12.93 4.34
CA PRO A 513 -14.14 13.38 3.23
C PRO A 513 -13.71 12.83 1.87
N THR A 514 -13.16 11.62 1.79
CA THR A 514 -12.66 11.00 0.54
C THR A 514 -13.18 9.56 0.35
N ALA A 515 -13.67 8.87 1.37
CA ALA A 515 -14.39 7.61 1.14
C ALA A 515 -15.69 7.84 0.35
N LEU A 516 -16.41 8.93 0.65
CA LEU A 516 -17.69 9.28 0.04
C LEU A 516 -17.54 10.32 -1.08
N LEU A 517 -16.73 11.37 -0.89
CA LEU A 517 -16.50 12.39 -1.91
C LEU A 517 -15.61 11.85 -3.04
N PHE A 518 -14.51 11.16 -2.71
CA PHE A 518 -13.67 10.48 -3.69
C PHE A 518 -14.39 9.25 -4.24
N ALA A 519 -15.20 8.48 -3.51
CA ALA A 519 -16.07 7.48 -4.17
C ALA A 519 -17.15 8.11 -5.05
N SER A 520 -17.68 9.31 -4.73
CA SER A 520 -18.61 10.05 -5.58
C SER A 520 -17.93 10.68 -6.80
N GLU A 521 -16.64 11.04 -6.69
CA GLU A 521 -15.81 11.58 -7.76
C GLU A 521 -15.21 10.46 -8.64
N GLN A 522 -14.85 9.32 -8.04
CA GLN A 522 -14.54 8.08 -8.74
C GLN A 522 -15.81 7.53 -9.39
N TYR A 523 -16.98 7.60 -8.73
CA TYR A 523 -18.29 7.39 -9.35
C TYR A 523 -18.50 8.35 -10.51
N PHE A 524 -18.18 9.64 -10.38
CA PHE A 524 -18.25 10.59 -11.48
C PHE A 524 -17.39 10.13 -12.66
N ARG A 525 -16.17 9.66 -12.41
CA ARG A 525 -15.29 9.09 -13.45
C ARG A 525 -15.82 7.78 -14.05
N ILE A 526 -16.43 6.91 -13.23
CA ILE A 526 -16.99 5.60 -13.63
C ILE A 526 -18.31 5.75 -14.40
N ALA A 527 -19.19 6.65 -13.93
CA ALA A 527 -20.51 6.93 -14.46
C ALA A 527 -20.46 7.86 -15.68
N GLN A 528 -19.47 8.76 -15.78
CA GLN A 528 -19.23 9.54 -17.00
C GLN A 528 -18.41 8.81 -18.06
N ALA A 529 -17.83 7.64 -17.75
CA ALA A 529 -17.15 6.82 -18.75
C ALA A 529 -18.14 6.36 -19.84
N ARG A 530 -18.26 7.15 -20.91
CA ARG A 530 -19.11 6.85 -22.07
C ARG A 530 -18.53 5.74 -22.95
N LYS A 531 -17.23 5.46 -22.84
CA LYS A 531 -16.52 4.38 -23.53
C LYS A 531 -15.38 3.85 -22.63
N THR A 532 -15.37 2.55 -22.35
CA THR A 532 -14.15 1.84 -21.98
C THR A 532 -13.33 1.67 -23.24
N VAL A 533 -12.57 2.70 -23.63
CA VAL A 533 -11.54 2.48 -24.64
C VAL A 533 -10.52 1.57 -23.98
N GLY A 534 -10.48 0.30 -24.38
CA GLY A 534 -9.34 -0.56 -24.08
C GLY A 534 -8.09 0.21 -24.47
N CYS A 535 -7.32 0.64 -23.48
CA CYS A 535 -6.11 1.44 -23.69
C CYS A 535 -5.00 0.52 -24.20
N ALA A 536 -5.15 0.12 -25.45
CA ALA A 536 -4.12 -0.28 -26.37
C ALA A 536 -4.72 -0.05 -27.76
N SER A 537 -4.43 1.12 -28.37
CA SER A 537 -4.41 1.39 -29.82
C SER A 537 -5.13 2.66 -30.33
N ASN A 538 -5.96 3.38 -29.57
CA ASN A 538 -6.77 4.47 -30.18
C ASN A 538 -6.79 5.83 -29.45
N ALA A 539 -5.72 6.18 -28.74
CA ALA A 539 -5.53 7.53 -28.19
C ALA A 539 -4.89 8.54 -29.19
N LEU A 540 -4.54 8.10 -30.41
CA LEU A 540 -3.83 8.94 -31.40
C LEU A 540 -4.71 9.55 -32.50
N SER A 541 -5.99 9.19 -32.60
CA SER A 541 -6.85 9.61 -33.73
C SER A 541 -7.91 10.66 -33.40
N ARG A 542 -8.02 11.16 -32.16
CA ARG A 542 -9.05 12.15 -31.77
C ARG A 542 -8.54 13.55 -31.40
N PHE A 543 -7.26 13.84 -31.59
CA PHE A 543 -6.70 15.20 -31.40
C PHE A 543 -6.45 15.96 -32.71
N ARG A 544 -7.01 15.50 -33.85
CA ARG A 544 -6.72 16.06 -35.19
C ARG A 544 -7.87 16.78 -35.88
N LEU A 545 -9.02 16.98 -35.23
CA LEU A 545 -10.16 17.72 -35.81
C LEU A 545 -10.84 18.57 -34.72
N ASP A 546 -10.21 19.68 -34.34
CA ASP A 546 -10.89 20.86 -33.77
C ASP A 546 -9.94 22.07 -33.81
N ARG A 547 -9.61 22.50 -35.03
CA ARG A 547 -8.81 23.70 -35.29
C ARG A 547 -9.41 24.51 -36.44
N SER A 548 -10.68 24.87 -36.30
CA SER A 548 -11.34 25.80 -37.22
C SER A 548 -12.63 26.35 -36.61
N ARG A 549 -12.52 27.10 -35.50
CA ARG A 549 -13.53 28.06 -35.01
C ARG A 549 -13.00 28.76 -33.76
N MET A 550 -12.22 29.82 -33.96
CA MET A 550 -12.01 30.86 -32.95
C MET A 550 -11.26 32.03 -33.62
N SER A 551 -12.02 32.86 -34.32
CA SER A 551 -11.60 34.20 -34.74
C SER A 551 -12.83 35.08 -34.78
N SER A 552 -13.19 35.63 -33.63
CA SER A 552 -13.99 36.85 -33.53
C SER A 552 -13.99 37.27 -32.07
N HIS A 553 -13.16 38.25 -31.72
CA HIS A 553 -13.52 39.30 -30.78
C HIS A 553 -12.64 40.52 -31.03
N SER A 554 -13.31 41.64 -31.25
CA SER A 554 -12.83 43.00 -31.40
C SER A 554 -12.27 43.55 -30.08
N PRO A 555 -11.27 44.43 -30.08
CA PRO A 555 -10.92 45.20 -28.90
C PRO A 555 -11.56 46.60 -28.99
N ALA A 556 -12.52 46.86 -28.10
CA ALA A 556 -12.85 48.19 -27.63
C ALA A 556 -12.30 48.32 -26.21
N ASP A 557 -12.02 49.57 -25.82
CA ASP A 557 -11.73 50.04 -24.47
C ASP A 557 -10.27 49.95 -23.97
N ALA A 558 -9.55 51.07 -24.12
CA ALA A 558 -8.61 51.58 -23.12
C ALA A 558 -8.30 53.06 -23.42
N GLU A 559 -9.04 53.96 -22.79
CA GLU A 559 -8.74 55.39 -22.71
C GLU A 559 -8.28 55.75 -21.29
N SER A 560 -7.52 56.86 -21.20
CA SER A 560 -6.94 57.52 -20.01
C SER A 560 -5.70 56.83 -19.40
N VAL A 561 -4.54 57.52 -19.35
CA VAL A 561 -4.14 58.50 -18.31
C VAL A 561 -2.84 59.21 -18.76
N TYR A 562 -2.72 60.49 -18.36
CA TYR A 562 -1.55 61.38 -18.30
C TYR A 562 -1.27 62.34 -19.46
N THR A 563 -1.87 63.52 -19.29
CA THR A 563 -1.33 64.85 -19.63
C THR A 563 -0.20 65.26 -18.66
N SER A 564 0.91 65.77 -19.19
CA SER A 564 1.58 67.02 -18.76
C SER A 564 3.02 67.13 -19.28
N ALA A 565 3.39 68.37 -19.62
CA ALA A 565 4.72 68.97 -19.82
C ALA A 565 5.06 69.38 -21.26
N ASN A 566 5.35 70.69 -21.38
CA ASN A 566 5.54 71.52 -22.56
C ASN A 566 6.85 71.23 -23.32
N ASP A 567 6.88 71.48 -24.63
CA ASP A 567 7.77 72.49 -25.27
C ASP A 567 7.79 72.33 -26.82
N ASP A 568 7.55 73.46 -27.48
CA ASP A 568 7.63 73.82 -28.91
C ASP A 568 8.17 72.79 -29.93
N SER A 569 7.30 71.89 -30.39
CA SER A 569 7.39 71.26 -31.71
C SER A 569 6.02 70.75 -32.17
N ASP A 570 5.72 70.84 -33.47
CA ASP A 570 4.39 70.58 -34.03
C ASP A 570 3.75 69.29 -33.47
N PRO A 571 2.56 69.34 -32.83
CA PRO A 571 1.94 68.19 -32.17
C PRO A 571 1.76 66.98 -33.10
N SER A 572 1.56 67.24 -34.40
CA SER A 572 1.43 66.20 -35.43
C SER A 572 2.74 65.44 -35.68
N ALA A 573 3.89 66.11 -35.61
CA ALA A 573 5.19 65.49 -35.88
C ALA A 573 5.65 64.62 -34.71
N ILE A 574 5.45 65.10 -33.47
CA ILE A 574 5.74 64.33 -32.25
C ILE A 574 4.81 63.12 -32.15
N ALA A 575 3.50 63.29 -32.41
CA ALA A 575 2.56 62.17 -32.40
C ALA A 575 2.93 61.11 -33.45
N MET A 576 3.34 61.53 -34.66
CA MET A 576 3.76 60.60 -35.71
C MET A 576 5.07 59.88 -35.35
N GLN A 577 6.04 60.56 -34.73
CA GLN A 577 7.28 59.94 -34.24
C GLN A 577 7.02 58.97 -33.09
N ILE A 578 6.15 59.32 -32.12
CA ILE A 578 5.76 58.43 -31.03
C ILE A 578 5.04 57.19 -31.60
N GLN A 579 4.14 57.38 -32.55
CA GLN A 579 3.39 56.28 -33.17
C GLN A 579 4.30 55.37 -34.00
N GLN A 580 5.26 55.92 -34.74
CA GLN A 580 6.31 55.14 -35.42
C GLN A 580 7.19 54.39 -34.42
N ARG A 581 7.58 55.02 -33.30
CA ARG A 581 8.41 54.39 -32.27
C ARG A 581 7.66 53.26 -31.55
N ILE A 582 6.38 53.43 -31.25
CA ILE A 582 5.53 52.38 -30.67
C ILE A 582 5.36 51.20 -31.64
N LEU A 583 5.18 51.47 -32.94
CA LEU A 583 5.11 50.43 -33.97
C LEU A 583 6.41 49.64 -34.07
N GLN A 584 7.54 50.33 -33.98
CA GLN A 584 8.86 49.71 -34.03
C GLN A 584 9.12 48.85 -32.78
N LEU A 585 8.79 49.35 -31.59
CA LEU A 585 8.87 48.59 -30.34
C LEU A 585 7.93 47.37 -30.33
N LYS A 586 6.74 47.47 -30.94
CA LYS A 586 5.84 46.31 -31.10
C LYS A 586 6.45 45.25 -32.03
N ARG A 587 7.04 45.65 -33.16
CA ARG A 587 7.75 44.71 -34.06
C ARG A 587 8.92 44.03 -33.35
N ASP A 588 9.78 44.78 -32.66
CA ASP A 588 10.93 44.23 -31.95
C ASP A 588 10.50 43.26 -30.84
N ARG A 589 9.40 43.57 -30.15
CA ARG A 589 8.81 42.69 -29.14
C ARG A 589 8.30 41.39 -29.77
N ASP A 590 7.54 41.49 -30.86
CA ASP A 590 6.96 40.33 -31.53
C ASP A 590 8.05 39.45 -32.18
N GLU A 591 9.13 40.04 -32.69
CA GLU A 591 10.31 39.31 -33.17
C GLU A 591 11.04 38.57 -32.04
N ARG A 592 11.26 39.22 -30.90
CA ARG A 592 11.86 38.58 -29.72
C ARG A 592 10.99 37.44 -29.17
N VAL A 593 9.68 37.64 -29.09
CA VAL A 593 8.74 36.60 -28.66
C VAL A 593 8.75 35.43 -29.63
N ASN A 594 8.76 35.69 -30.95
CA ASN A 594 8.84 34.63 -31.95
C ASN A 594 10.18 33.88 -31.93
N ALA A 595 11.29 34.56 -31.64
CA ALA A 595 12.59 33.92 -31.46
C ALA A 595 12.58 32.95 -30.25
N VAL A 596 12.05 33.39 -29.10
CA VAL A 596 11.92 32.57 -27.90
C VAL A 596 10.99 31.37 -28.13
N LEU A 597 9.88 31.57 -28.85
CA LEU A 597 8.96 30.48 -29.20
C LEU A 597 9.61 29.43 -30.11
N ARG A 598 10.46 29.86 -31.06
CA ARG A 598 11.22 28.93 -31.91
C ARG A 598 12.25 28.14 -31.11
N GLU A 599 13.04 28.78 -30.26
CA GLU A 599 14.00 28.10 -29.39
C GLU A 599 13.32 27.10 -28.44
N SER A 600 12.20 27.53 -27.83
CA SER A 600 11.40 26.68 -26.95
C SER A 600 10.79 25.50 -27.72
N GLY A 601 10.33 25.71 -28.95
CA GLY A 601 9.82 24.64 -29.82
C GLY A 601 10.88 23.58 -30.13
N VAL A 602 12.09 24.01 -30.51
CA VAL A 602 13.22 23.11 -30.78
C VAL A 602 13.62 22.33 -29.51
N ALA A 603 13.62 22.98 -28.35
CA ALA A 603 13.90 22.32 -27.07
C ALA A 603 12.84 21.25 -26.72
N ILE A 604 11.55 21.56 -26.93
CA ILE A 604 10.45 20.64 -26.70
C ILE A 604 10.51 19.43 -27.63
N ASP A 605 10.84 19.62 -28.91
CA ASP A 605 10.96 18.51 -29.86
C ASP A 605 12.18 17.63 -29.57
N LYS A 606 13.28 18.21 -29.10
CA LYS A 606 14.46 17.46 -28.62
C LYS A 606 14.15 16.65 -27.35
N LEU A 607 13.31 17.16 -26.46
CA LEU A 607 12.83 16.43 -25.28
C LEU A 607 11.88 15.30 -25.68
N ARG A 608 10.94 15.55 -26.62
CA ARG A 608 10.02 14.53 -27.13
C ARG A 608 10.76 13.37 -27.78
N SER A 609 11.79 13.63 -28.60
CA SER A 609 12.58 12.56 -29.22
C SER A 609 13.34 11.71 -28.19
N ARG A 610 13.90 12.33 -27.13
CA ARG A 610 14.53 11.57 -26.02
C ARG A 610 13.52 10.73 -25.25
N VAL A 611 12.32 11.24 -24.99
CA VAL A 611 11.26 10.48 -24.30
C VAL A 611 10.81 9.29 -25.14
N VAL A 612 10.63 9.46 -26.45
CA VAL A 612 10.27 8.36 -27.36
C VAL A 612 11.38 7.32 -27.42
N ALA A 613 12.66 7.73 -27.52
CA ALA A 613 13.80 6.82 -27.50
C ALA A 613 13.92 6.02 -26.19
N TYR A 614 13.66 6.67 -25.05
CA TYR A 614 13.63 6.00 -23.75
C TYR A 614 12.47 4.99 -23.66
N GLN A 615 11.28 5.35 -24.13
CA GLN A 615 10.12 4.45 -24.15
C GLN A 615 10.32 3.23 -25.06
N THR A 616 10.98 3.39 -26.21
CA THR A 616 11.32 2.26 -27.09
C THR A 616 12.41 1.38 -26.49
N GLU A 617 13.41 1.95 -25.80
CA GLU A 617 14.43 1.18 -25.09
C GLU A 617 13.82 0.33 -23.96
N GLN A 618 12.89 0.89 -23.17
CA GLN A 618 12.18 0.15 -22.13
C GLN A 618 11.32 -0.97 -22.70
N ARG A 619 10.56 -0.71 -23.78
CA ARG A 619 9.80 -1.76 -24.47
C ARG A 619 10.69 -2.88 -25.01
N ASN A 620 11.88 -2.55 -25.53
CA ASN A 620 12.84 -3.55 -26.01
C ASN A 620 13.44 -4.37 -24.86
N LYS A 621 13.71 -3.76 -23.70
CA LYS A 621 14.15 -4.47 -22.49
C LYS A 621 13.06 -5.43 -21.98
N GLU A 622 11.82 -4.97 -21.93
CA GLU A 622 10.67 -5.81 -21.56
C GLU A 622 10.43 -6.96 -22.55
N ALA A 623 10.54 -6.71 -23.86
CA ALA A 623 10.40 -7.73 -24.89
C ALA A 623 11.52 -8.79 -24.80
N LYS A 624 12.78 -8.38 -24.58
CA LYS A 624 13.90 -9.30 -24.35
C LYS A 624 13.72 -10.13 -23.08
N SER A 625 13.23 -9.53 -22.00
CA SER A 625 12.92 -10.24 -20.75
C SER A 625 11.80 -11.27 -20.95
N ARG A 626 10.73 -10.92 -21.66
CA ARG A 626 9.64 -11.86 -22.01
C ARG A 626 10.13 -12.99 -22.90
N ALA A 627 10.96 -12.71 -23.90
CA ALA A 627 11.54 -13.73 -24.76
C ALA A 627 12.45 -14.70 -23.99
N ALA A 628 13.26 -14.19 -23.05
CA ALA A 628 14.05 -15.03 -22.15
C ALA A 628 13.16 -15.93 -21.27
N HIS A 629 12.05 -15.40 -20.76
CA HIS A 629 11.12 -16.16 -19.92
C HIS A 629 10.38 -17.25 -20.71
N VAL A 630 9.96 -16.95 -21.94
CA VAL A 630 9.36 -17.95 -22.84
C VAL A 630 10.37 -19.03 -23.20
N LYS A 631 11.64 -18.68 -23.46
CA LYS A 631 12.69 -19.67 -23.70
C LYS A 631 12.90 -20.60 -22.50
N THR A 632 12.93 -20.07 -21.28
CA THR A 632 13.02 -20.91 -20.07
C THR A 632 11.80 -21.80 -19.85
N MET A 633 10.61 -21.37 -20.28
CA MET A 633 9.40 -22.20 -20.24
C MET A 633 9.48 -23.35 -21.25
N ILE A 634 9.96 -23.08 -22.47
CA ILE A 634 10.15 -24.10 -23.52
C ILE A 634 11.18 -25.14 -23.07
N ASP A 635 12.34 -24.69 -22.56
CA ASP A 635 13.38 -25.58 -22.03
C ASP A 635 12.86 -26.44 -20.87
N ALA A 636 11.94 -25.91 -20.05
CA ALA A 636 11.32 -26.65 -18.95
C ALA A 636 10.31 -27.71 -19.45
N THR A 637 9.53 -27.40 -20.50
CA THR A 637 8.62 -28.37 -21.13
C THR A 637 9.37 -29.50 -21.83
N GLU A 638 10.45 -29.21 -22.57
CA GLU A 638 11.26 -30.24 -23.22
C GLU A 638 11.93 -31.18 -22.20
N ARG A 639 12.41 -30.63 -21.08
CA ARG A 639 12.94 -31.45 -19.96
C ARG A 639 11.87 -32.35 -19.36
N ARG A 640 10.63 -31.89 -19.26
CA ARG A 640 9.51 -32.70 -18.75
C ARG A 640 9.17 -33.85 -19.68
N GLU A 641 9.09 -33.61 -20.99
CA GLU A 641 8.86 -34.66 -21.99
C GLU A 641 9.99 -35.71 -21.97
N SER A 642 11.26 -35.28 -21.85
CA SER A 642 12.39 -36.20 -21.71
C SER A 642 12.32 -37.08 -20.46
N ILE A 643 11.80 -36.54 -19.35
CA ILE A 643 11.59 -37.31 -18.10
C ILE A 643 10.45 -38.30 -18.27
N GLU A 644 9.33 -37.90 -18.89
CA GLU A 644 8.18 -38.78 -19.14
C GLU A 644 8.55 -39.97 -20.03
N VAL A 645 9.35 -39.76 -21.08
CA VAL A 645 9.88 -40.84 -21.94
C VAL A 645 10.76 -41.81 -21.13
N LYS A 646 11.69 -41.30 -20.31
CA LYS A 646 12.54 -42.14 -19.45
C LYS A 646 11.74 -42.93 -18.42
N MET A 647 10.66 -42.35 -17.91
CA MET A 647 9.78 -43.00 -16.94
C MET A 647 8.98 -44.12 -17.60
N ALA A 648 8.50 -43.91 -18.84
CA ALA A 648 7.84 -44.96 -19.63
C ALA A 648 8.78 -46.15 -19.92
N ASP A 649 10.04 -45.88 -20.28
CA ASP A 649 11.06 -46.93 -20.49
C ASP A 649 11.35 -47.74 -19.21
N LEU A 650 11.42 -47.06 -18.06
CA LEU A 650 11.62 -47.73 -16.76
C LEU A 650 10.44 -48.63 -16.42
N VAL A 651 9.20 -48.15 -16.63
CA VAL A 651 7.99 -48.95 -16.39
C VAL A 651 7.95 -50.18 -17.31
N SER A 652 8.34 -50.02 -18.59
CA SER A 652 8.44 -51.14 -19.53
C SER A 652 9.44 -52.20 -19.06
N LYS A 653 10.63 -51.78 -18.60
CA LYS A 653 11.66 -52.70 -18.07
C LYS A 653 11.22 -53.42 -16.81
N VAL A 654 10.54 -52.73 -15.89
CA VAL A 654 9.98 -53.36 -14.68
C VAL A 654 8.96 -54.42 -15.06
N ASN A 655 8.05 -54.11 -16.00
CA ASN A 655 7.04 -55.06 -16.46
C ASN A 655 7.64 -56.30 -17.13
N SER A 656 8.69 -56.15 -17.94
CA SER A 656 9.38 -57.30 -18.52
C SER A 656 10.06 -58.17 -17.46
N SER A 657 10.72 -57.57 -16.47
CA SER A 657 11.36 -58.31 -15.39
C SER A 657 10.35 -59.04 -14.50
N THR A 658 9.18 -58.46 -14.25
CA THR A 658 8.11 -59.14 -13.52
C THR A 658 7.57 -60.35 -14.29
N GLN A 659 7.39 -60.24 -15.62
CA GLN A 659 6.95 -61.37 -16.44
C GLN A 659 7.98 -62.50 -16.49
N GLU A 660 9.27 -62.18 -16.53
CA GLU A 660 10.35 -63.18 -16.45
C GLU A 660 10.35 -63.92 -15.11
N LEU A 661 10.11 -63.19 -14.01
CA LEU A 661 10.01 -63.75 -12.66
C LEU A 661 8.80 -64.68 -12.52
N GLU A 662 7.65 -64.28 -13.03
CA GLU A 662 6.44 -65.11 -13.07
C GLU A 662 6.66 -66.39 -13.88
N ALA A 663 7.31 -66.29 -15.04
CA ALA A 663 7.66 -67.45 -15.86
C ALA A 663 8.63 -68.41 -15.16
N MET A 664 9.62 -67.88 -14.43
CA MET A 664 10.53 -68.69 -13.61
C MET A 664 9.81 -69.39 -12.45
N MET A 665 8.91 -68.69 -11.75
CA MET A 665 8.11 -69.30 -10.69
C MET A 665 7.23 -70.44 -11.23
N MET A 666 6.55 -70.22 -12.35
CA MET A 666 5.70 -71.25 -12.97
C MET A 666 6.50 -72.49 -13.39
N LYS A 667 7.71 -72.33 -13.95
CA LYS A 667 8.61 -73.46 -14.22
C LYS A 667 9.02 -74.19 -12.95
N GLY A 668 9.28 -73.47 -11.86
CA GLY A 668 9.58 -74.06 -10.55
C GLY A 668 8.41 -74.87 -9.97
N TYR A 669 7.18 -74.38 -10.11
CA TYR A 669 5.97 -75.10 -9.69
C TYR A 669 5.75 -76.39 -10.50
N LEU A 670 5.87 -76.31 -11.83
CA LEU A 670 5.77 -77.48 -12.72
C LEU A 670 6.85 -78.53 -12.41
N GLY A 671 8.09 -78.10 -12.15
CA GLY A 671 9.18 -78.99 -11.75
C GLY A 671 8.88 -79.73 -10.44
N ARG A 672 8.34 -79.03 -9.43
CA ARG A 672 7.91 -79.67 -8.17
C ARG A 672 6.75 -80.63 -8.36
N GLU A 673 5.78 -80.32 -9.23
CA GLU A 673 4.71 -81.26 -9.54
C GLU A 673 5.23 -82.54 -10.21
N GLU A 674 6.21 -82.43 -11.12
CA GLU A 674 6.85 -83.60 -11.73
C GLU A 674 7.65 -84.41 -10.71
N GLU A 675 8.40 -83.77 -9.80
CA GLU A 675 9.10 -84.45 -8.72
C GLU A 675 8.13 -85.18 -7.78
N VAL A 676 7.01 -84.55 -7.42
CA VAL A 676 5.96 -85.18 -6.59
C VAL A 676 5.30 -86.35 -7.34
N LYS A 677 5.05 -86.23 -8.65
CA LYS A 677 4.54 -87.34 -9.47
C LYS A 677 5.53 -88.50 -9.55
N ARG A 678 6.83 -88.22 -9.74
CA ARG A 678 7.91 -89.24 -9.73
C ARG A 678 8.03 -89.91 -8.37
N ALA A 679 7.99 -89.15 -7.28
CA ALA A 679 8.05 -89.68 -5.92
C ALA A 679 6.82 -90.52 -5.55
N LYS A 680 5.63 -90.17 -6.07
CA LYS A 680 4.43 -91.03 -5.94
C LYS A 680 4.55 -92.31 -6.78
N ALA A 681 5.06 -92.23 -8.00
CA ALA A 681 5.27 -93.42 -8.84
C ALA A 681 6.27 -94.39 -8.22
N GLN A 682 7.36 -93.89 -7.61
CA GLN A 682 8.35 -94.71 -6.89
C GLN A 682 7.84 -95.33 -5.58
N LYS A 683 6.74 -94.82 -5.01
CA LYS A 683 6.09 -95.42 -3.82
C LYS A 683 5.02 -96.46 -4.17
N ILE A 684 4.63 -96.55 -5.44
CA ILE A 684 3.59 -97.48 -5.94
C ILE A 684 4.22 -98.68 -6.68
N SER A 685 5.49 -98.57 -7.08
CA SER A 685 6.39 -99.69 -7.41
C SER A 685 7.02 -100.26 -6.16
#